data_AF-A0A9E1MY70-F1
#
_entry.id   AF-A0A9E1MY70-F1
#
_cell.length_a   1.000
_cell.length_b   1.000
_cell.length_c   1.000
_cell.angle_alpha   90.00
_cell.angle_beta   90.00
_cell.angle_gamma   90.00
#
_symmetry.space_group_name_H-M   'P 1'
#
loop_
_entity.id
_entity.type
_entity.pdbx_description
1 polymer ?
#
loop_
_entity_poly.entity_id
_entity_poly.type
_entity_poly.pdbx_seq_one_letter_code
_entity_poly.pdbx_strand_id
1 'polypeptide(L)'
;MKLDGWWIVVAVVGLAAGVVYFNQWQGSGSAPVFAQPDRGKYCRALRGEREDRLNRCLEAIETVEMSRNVRNLVDQLSEDGKLFLIGPEIETKGEKISVESQPEVLKALLGTNEADVAKKMRDLSVRGLVIHRDITEALDRDRVVMSRLAHHDHLEWFQLRYVSEELFVYTVRSSKVRIPDETGRLMLAGLRARLERRPIPRQQWKPSAVRLIGSGRLQGNTLMMRHSVGTDIESVLNDLAEKLRRRWEREVEIEGFGTLDDRLDELRLEIHIVMERAPVEPRSRYAMFDLFELGIDGMMYRHREGVEEEKFTYMPGSEAMTRSMRSADAFLRYSVETGGWQDLRPWEDTATRLDIIRTQHFMEEKLGGNTGKAVRLVRGIPPVSMDELTDRNLQQMLIDGGYWWLNNTRSDYSFEYKYWPTQNRRSTEYNEVRHILAARDLADAWRYKNDPAFLDGSRKAMEWLLRYQIHDTDKHHTQLPHPPPGSMLFRYPLDEAKRPNQKLGTVAVALLGWVAWAQSTGSHEEDERIRKMAEFTRSRMLENGKFDPYYVHRAHSYYGEKNDIVPGEAGLALGMVAEYFGENEWLEYYPRFIKFYQPWFRSRAKQTNPYGRWPHSSYANETRLDLVQFGPWAVMASKQYYMMTKDAAAAEFGLEIADWMIDYYEWTSDRAPFPDYVGGYYKLPEELPAMQSFCYSEGTAAAYNIAA
;
A
#
# COMPACT_ATOMS: atom_id res chain seq x y z
N MET A 1 53.22 -7.95 5.63
CA MET A 1 52.82 -6.59 5.19
C MET A 1 51.49 -6.29 5.86
N LYS A 2 51.46 -5.29 6.76
CA LYS A 2 50.27 -4.88 7.51
C LYS A 2 49.34 -4.07 6.61
N LEU A 3 48.07 -4.43 6.56
CA LEU A 3 46.96 -3.55 6.13
C LEU A 3 45.82 -3.73 7.14
N ASP A 4 46.03 -3.20 8.34
CA ASP A 4 45.00 -2.95 9.35
C ASP A 4 44.38 -1.57 9.09
N GLY A 5 43.06 -1.45 9.21
CA GLY A 5 42.44 -0.16 9.58
C GLY A 5 41.38 0.46 8.66
N TRP A 6 40.89 -0.18 7.60
CA TRP A 6 39.84 0.41 6.74
C TRP A 6 38.43 -0.20 6.90
N TRP A 7 38.30 -1.43 7.40
CA TRP A 7 37.00 -2.10 7.55
C TRP A 7 36.17 -1.65 8.75
N ILE A 8 36.82 -1.14 9.80
CA ILE A 8 36.14 -0.69 11.03
C ILE A 8 35.40 0.65 10.81
N VAL A 9 35.88 1.49 9.89
CA VAL A 9 35.19 2.76 9.55
C VAL A 9 33.96 2.52 8.68
N VAL A 10 33.99 1.55 7.76
CA VAL A 10 32.82 1.21 6.91
C VAL A 10 31.71 0.49 7.71
N ALA A 11 32.07 -0.34 8.70
CA ALA A 11 31.09 -1.04 9.55
C ALA A 11 30.41 -0.12 10.57
N VAL A 12 31.12 0.87 11.11
CA VAL A 12 30.54 1.87 12.04
C VAL A 12 29.64 2.88 11.29
N VAL A 13 29.96 3.21 10.04
CA VAL A 13 29.08 4.02 9.16
C VAL A 13 27.84 3.23 8.72
N GLY A 14 27.94 1.92 8.48
CA GLY A 14 26.81 1.06 8.09
C GLY A 14 25.77 0.80 9.18
N LEU A 15 26.19 0.70 10.45
CA LEU A 15 25.27 0.47 11.60
C LEU A 15 24.67 1.78 12.14
N ALA A 16 25.40 2.88 12.08
CA ALA A 16 24.80 4.21 12.22
C ALA A 16 23.77 4.43 11.10
N ALA A 17 24.07 4.05 9.86
CA ALA A 17 23.15 4.20 8.74
C ALA A 17 21.87 3.37 8.84
N GLY A 18 21.78 2.27 9.62
CA GLY A 18 20.55 1.45 9.76
C GLY A 18 19.55 1.95 10.81
N VAL A 19 20.04 2.42 11.96
CA VAL A 19 19.21 3.08 12.98
C VAL A 19 18.97 4.55 12.61
N VAL A 20 19.93 5.21 11.96
CA VAL A 20 19.69 6.47 11.26
C VAL A 20 18.78 6.22 10.06
N TYR A 21 18.83 5.13 9.28
CA TYR A 21 17.81 4.91 8.25
C TYR A 21 16.44 4.79 8.88
N PHE A 22 16.25 3.99 9.93
CA PHE A 22 14.90 3.81 10.50
C PHE A 22 14.39 5.07 11.23
N ASN A 23 15.26 5.82 11.93
CA ASN A 23 14.90 7.07 12.61
C ASN A 23 14.93 8.32 11.71
N GLN A 24 15.71 8.36 10.62
CA GLN A 24 15.69 9.38 9.56
C GLN A 24 14.55 9.12 8.56
N TRP A 25 14.08 7.87 8.47
CA TRP A 25 12.90 7.46 7.71
C TRP A 25 11.59 7.62 8.51
N GLN A 26 11.64 7.68 9.85
CA GLN A 26 10.49 8.00 10.72
C GLN A 26 10.52 9.41 11.35
N GLY A 27 11.62 10.16 11.29
CA GLY A 27 11.73 11.49 11.89
C GLY A 27 12.82 12.37 11.28
N SER A 28 12.53 13.66 11.16
CA SER A 28 13.37 14.78 10.67
C SER A 28 13.52 14.99 9.16
N GLY A 29 13.10 14.03 8.32
CA GLY A 29 12.69 14.38 6.97
C GLY A 29 11.34 15.10 7.02
N SER A 30 11.24 16.27 7.66
CA SER A 30 10.24 17.23 7.21
C SER A 30 10.57 17.40 5.74
N ALA A 31 9.80 16.75 4.86
CA ALA A 31 9.73 17.16 3.47
C ALA A 31 9.73 18.69 3.53
N PRO A 32 10.66 19.37 2.84
CA PRO A 32 10.76 20.82 2.96
C PRO A 32 9.34 21.35 2.91
N VAL A 33 8.91 22.10 3.93
CA VAL A 33 7.58 22.66 3.95
C VAL A 33 7.59 23.70 2.84
N PHE A 34 7.43 23.24 1.60
CA PHE A 34 7.27 24.05 0.44
C PHE A 34 5.99 24.81 0.72
N ALA A 35 6.11 26.13 0.85
CA ALA A 35 4.99 26.95 1.26
C ALA A 35 3.86 26.73 0.25
N GLN A 36 2.79 26.08 0.69
CA GLN A 36 1.56 26.01 -0.07
C GLN A 36 1.09 27.43 -0.37
N PRO A 37 0.44 27.66 -1.51
CA PRO A 37 -0.24 28.91 -1.77
C PRO A 37 -1.12 29.27 -0.57
N ASP A 38 -1.17 30.54 -0.20
CA ASP A 38 -1.95 30.98 0.97
C ASP A 38 -3.44 30.65 0.84
N ARG A 39 -3.94 30.48 -0.39
CA ARG A 39 -5.31 30.03 -0.70
C ARG A 39 -5.58 28.58 -0.29
N GLY A 40 -4.70 27.63 -0.62
CA GLY A 40 -4.84 26.24 -0.18
C GLY A 40 -4.84 26.13 1.36
N LYS A 41 -4.03 26.96 2.04
CA LYS A 41 -4.05 27.05 3.51
C LYS A 41 -5.39 27.54 4.04
N TYR A 42 -6.01 28.53 3.39
CA TYR A 42 -7.36 29.00 3.74
C TYR A 42 -8.39 27.87 3.61
N CYS A 43 -8.46 27.20 2.46
CA CYS A 43 -9.44 26.12 2.25
C CYS A 43 -9.26 24.96 3.25
N ARG A 44 -8.01 24.62 3.60
CA ARG A 44 -7.72 23.64 4.67
C ARG A 44 -8.20 24.10 6.04
N ALA A 45 -8.14 25.39 6.35
CA ALA A 45 -8.54 25.93 7.64
C ALA A 45 -10.07 25.99 7.83
N LEU A 46 -10.86 25.82 6.75
CA LEU A 46 -12.32 25.82 6.80
C LEU A 46 -12.85 24.65 7.65
N ARG A 47 -13.94 24.92 8.36
CA ARG A 47 -14.61 24.01 9.30
C ARG A 47 -16.09 23.91 8.96
N GLY A 48 -16.71 22.84 9.43
CA GLY A 48 -18.14 22.60 9.26
C GLY A 48 -18.41 21.50 8.26
N GLU A 49 -19.68 21.40 7.86
CA GLU A 49 -20.13 20.45 6.86
C GLU A 49 -19.39 20.61 5.55
N ARG A 50 -19.22 19.50 4.82
CA ARG A 50 -18.45 19.46 3.57
C ARG A 50 -18.92 20.50 2.56
N GLU A 51 -20.23 20.66 2.40
CA GLU A 51 -20.82 21.60 1.45
C GLU A 51 -20.52 23.06 1.84
N ASP A 52 -20.59 23.41 3.12
CA ASP A 52 -20.23 24.75 3.61
C ASP A 52 -18.74 25.05 3.38
N ARG A 53 -17.86 24.08 3.70
CA ARG A 53 -16.42 24.19 3.43
C ARG A 53 -16.13 24.39 1.95
N LEU A 54 -16.78 23.62 1.08
CA LEU A 54 -16.63 23.74 -0.36
C LEU A 54 -17.06 25.13 -0.84
N ASN A 55 -18.26 25.57 -0.48
CA ASN A 55 -18.81 26.86 -0.91
C ASN A 55 -17.91 28.03 -0.46
N ARG A 56 -17.49 28.03 0.80
CA ARG A 56 -16.58 29.08 1.33
C ARG A 56 -15.19 29.02 0.68
N CYS A 57 -14.70 27.84 0.33
CA CYS A 57 -13.46 27.72 -0.44
C CYS A 57 -13.63 28.31 -1.84
N LEU A 58 -14.73 27.98 -2.53
CA LEU A 58 -15.04 28.52 -3.86
C LEU A 58 -15.18 30.05 -3.85
N GLU A 59 -15.85 30.62 -2.84
CA GLU A 59 -15.97 32.07 -2.65
C GLU A 59 -14.61 32.79 -2.50
N ALA A 60 -13.62 32.11 -1.90
CA ALA A 60 -12.28 32.67 -1.69
C ALA A 60 -11.36 32.55 -2.91
N ILE A 61 -11.77 31.79 -3.95
CA ILE A 61 -10.99 31.64 -5.17
C ILE A 61 -11.47 32.71 -6.17
N GLU A 62 -10.79 33.85 -6.20
CA GLU A 62 -11.24 35.02 -6.98
C GLU A 62 -10.84 34.98 -8.46
N THR A 63 -9.62 34.55 -8.78
CA THR A 63 -9.05 34.59 -10.14
C THR A 63 -8.22 33.35 -10.45
N VAL A 64 -8.23 32.94 -11.72
CA VAL A 64 -7.39 31.85 -12.24
C VAL A 64 -6.56 32.32 -13.42
N GLU A 65 -5.27 32.05 -13.36
CA GLU A 65 -4.39 32.26 -14.51
C GLU A 65 -4.34 31.00 -15.39
N MET A 66 -4.77 31.15 -16.64
CA MET A 66 -4.68 30.08 -17.63
C MET A 66 -3.49 30.30 -18.57
N SER A 67 -2.66 29.27 -18.70
CA SER A 67 -1.69 29.22 -19.78
C SER A 67 -2.38 29.22 -21.14
N ARG A 68 -1.63 29.58 -22.19
CA ARG A 68 -2.13 29.52 -23.57
C ARG A 68 -2.66 28.13 -23.95
N ASN A 69 -2.02 27.06 -23.46
CA ASN A 69 -2.43 25.69 -23.78
C ASN A 69 -3.75 25.32 -23.12
N VAL A 70 -3.90 25.66 -21.84
CA VAL A 70 -5.15 25.46 -21.10
C VAL A 70 -6.27 26.25 -21.76
N ARG A 71 -6.03 27.53 -22.08
CA ARG A 71 -7.01 28.40 -22.75
C ARG A 71 -7.44 27.82 -24.10
N ASN A 72 -6.50 27.35 -24.93
CA ASN A 72 -6.83 26.73 -26.21
C ASN A 72 -7.71 25.47 -26.04
N LEU A 73 -7.41 24.63 -25.05
CA LEU A 73 -8.21 23.43 -24.79
C LEU A 73 -9.59 23.78 -24.25
N VAL A 74 -9.68 24.70 -23.30
CA VAL A 74 -10.93 25.21 -22.74
C VAL A 74 -11.80 25.79 -23.84
N ASP A 75 -11.24 26.64 -24.70
CA ASP A 75 -11.93 27.20 -25.86
C ASP A 75 -12.46 26.09 -26.78
N GLN A 76 -11.61 25.13 -27.15
CA GLN A 76 -12.02 23.99 -27.98
C GLN A 76 -13.20 23.22 -27.36
N LEU A 77 -13.11 22.90 -26.07
CA LEU A 77 -14.18 22.18 -25.37
C LEU A 77 -15.48 23.01 -25.27
N SER A 78 -15.36 24.33 -25.16
CA SER A 78 -16.49 25.27 -25.14
C SER A 78 -17.15 25.47 -26.51
N GLU A 79 -16.39 25.24 -27.59
CA GLU A 79 -16.91 25.26 -28.97
C GLU A 79 -17.61 23.92 -29.30
N ASP A 80 -17.09 22.79 -28.79
CA ASP A 80 -17.69 21.46 -28.96
C ASP A 80 -18.98 21.26 -28.13
N GLY A 81 -19.18 22.08 -27.08
CA GLY A 81 -20.37 22.12 -26.23
C GLY A 81 -20.14 23.01 -25.00
N LYS A 82 -21.01 22.96 -24.00
CA LYS A 82 -20.86 23.83 -22.82
C LYS A 82 -19.71 23.40 -21.91
N LEU A 83 -19.13 24.35 -21.20
CA LEU A 83 -18.22 24.09 -20.08
C LEU A 83 -18.93 24.17 -18.74
N PHE A 84 -18.65 23.24 -17.85
CA PHE A 84 -19.07 23.31 -16.45
C PHE A 84 -17.89 23.74 -15.58
N LEU A 85 -18.08 24.76 -14.74
CA LEU A 85 -17.03 25.36 -13.91
C LEU A 85 -17.28 25.07 -12.43
N ILE A 86 -16.25 24.57 -11.74
CA ILE A 86 -16.18 24.42 -10.29
C ILE A 86 -14.98 25.25 -9.81
N GLY A 87 -15.24 26.53 -9.55
CA GLY A 87 -14.20 27.54 -9.30
C GLY A 87 -14.64 28.91 -9.85
N PRO A 88 -13.73 29.89 -9.91
CA PRO A 88 -14.05 31.21 -10.41
C PRO A 88 -14.44 31.18 -11.89
N GLU A 89 -15.09 32.25 -12.31
CA GLU A 89 -15.31 32.48 -13.72
C GLU A 89 -13.99 32.54 -14.49
N ILE A 90 -13.96 31.82 -15.62
CA ILE A 90 -12.88 31.89 -16.59
C ILE A 90 -13.38 32.48 -17.91
N GLU A 91 -12.49 33.12 -18.66
CA GLU A 91 -12.76 33.61 -20.01
C GLU A 91 -12.69 32.45 -21.02
N THR A 92 -13.73 32.30 -21.84
CA THR A 92 -13.85 31.24 -22.84
C THR A 92 -14.58 31.77 -24.07
N LYS A 93 -14.36 31.19 -25.26
CA LYS A 93 -15.10 31.57 -26.46
C LYS A 93 -16.55 31.07 -26.50
N GLY A 94 -16.81 29.91 -25.90
CA GLY A 94 -18.13 29.27 -25.89
C GLY A 94 -18.95 29.53 -24.62
N GLU A 95 -20.08 28.82 -24.51
CA GLU A 95 -20.97 28.93 -23.35
C GLU A 95 -20.43 28.18 -22.12
N LYS A 96 -20.57 28.81 -20.95
CA LYS A 96 -20.15 28.27 -19.66
C LYS A 96 -21.34 28.21 -18.69
N ILE A 97 -21.31 27.23 -17.80
CA ILE A 97 -22.27 27.02 -16.73
C ILE A 97 -21.46 26.94 -15.43
N SER A 98 -21.82 27.75 -14.44
CA SER A 98 -21.22 27.67 -13.11
C SER A 98 -21.95 26.64 -12.24
N VAL A 99 -21.25 26.04 -11.28
CA VAL A 99 -21.84 25.06 -10.36
C VAL A 99 -22.99 25.64 -9.54
N GLU A 100 -22.93 26.92 -9.17
CA GLU A 100 -23.95 27.65 -8.41
C GLU A 100 -25.25 27.78 -9.20
N SER A 101 -25.17 27.86 -10.53
CA SER A 101 -26.34 27.94 -11.40
C SER A 101 -27.07 26.61 -11.59
N GLN A 102 -26.49 25.49 -11.14
CA GLN A 102 -27.02 24.13 -11.35
C GLN A 102 -27.07 23.32 -10.04
N PRO A 103 -27.99 23.65 -9.11
CA PRO A 103 -28.09 22.97 -7.82
C PRO A 103 -28.31 21.45 -7.93
N GLU A 104 -29.01 21.00 -8.97
CA GLU A 104 -29.23 19.57 -9.22
C GLU A 104 -27.97 18.82 -9.65
N VAL A 105 -27.04 19.49 -10.34
CA VAL A 105 -25.74 18.92 -10.72
C VAL A 105 -24.80 18.94 -9.51
N LEU A 106 -24.79 20.02 -8.73
CA LEU A 106 -24.04 20.11 -7.47
C LEU A 106 -24.45 19.00 -6.51
N LYS A 107 -25.75 18.80 -6.28
CA LYS A 107 -26.26 17.71 -5.45
C LYS A 107 -25.80 16.33 -5.94
N ALA A 108 -25.79 16.12 -7.25
CA ALA A 108 -25.29 14.87 -7.83
C ALA A 108 -23.76 14.72 -7.67
N LEU A 109 -23.00 15.81 -7.83
CA LEU A 109 -21.55 15.86 -7.60
C LEU A 109 -21.18 15.55 -6.14
N LEU A 110 -22.02 15.96 -5.19
CA LEU A 110 -21.89 15.63 -3.77
C LEU A 110 -22.37 14.21 -3.42
N GLY A 111 -22.93 13.48 -4.38
CA GLY A 111 -23.23 12.05 -4.28
C GLY A 111 -22.09 11.16 -4.78
N THR A 112 -22.32 9.84 -4.83
CA THR A 112 -21.34 8.82 -5.25
C THR A 112 -21.58 8.28 -6.66
N ASN A 113 -22.72 8.61 -7.29
CA ASN A 113 -23.12 8.08 -8.60
C ASN A 113 -22.53 8.91 -9.75
N GLU A 114 -21.33 8.54 -10.17
CA GLU A 114 -20.61 9.21 -11.26
C GLU A 114 -21.36 9.20 -12.60
N ALA A 115 -22.07 8.11 -12.90
CA ALA A 115 -22.82 7.98 -14.16
C ALA A 115 -23.99 8.97 -14.23
N ASP A 116 -24.65 9.22 -13.09
CA ASP A 116 -25.73 10.20 -13.00
C ASP A 116 -25.22 11.63 -13.20
N VAL A 117 -24.08 11.99 -12.60
CA VAL A 117 -23.43 13.29 -12.81
C VAL A 117 -23.09 13.49 -14.28
N ALA A 118 -22.42 12.52 -14.90
CA ALA A 118 -22.03 12.60 -16.31
C ALA A 118 -23.25 12.70 -17.23
N LYS A 119 -24.33 11.97 -16.93
CA LYS A 119 -25.60 12.06 -17.65
C LYS A 119 -26.21 13.46 -17.52
N LYS A 120 -26.38 13.98 -16.30
CA LYS A 120 -26.96 15.32 -16.05
C LYS A 120 -26.17 16.42 -16.75
N MET A 121 -24.83 16.37 -16.69
CA MET A 121 -23.96 17.30 -17.41
C MET A 121 -24.18 17.21 -18.93
N ARG A 122 -24.22 15.99 -19.49
CA ARG A 122 -24.46 15.79 -20.92
C ARG A 122 -25.85 16.22 -21.39
N ASP A 123 -26.87 16.05 -20.55
CA ASP A 123 -28.24 16.51 -20.84
C ASP A 123 -28.28 18.05 -20.92
N LEU A 124 -27.38 18.74 -20.21
CA LEU A 124 -27.14 20.18 -20.33
C LEU A 124 -26.20 20.55 -21.50
N SER A 125 -25.82 19.59 -22.35
CA SER A 125 -24.84 19.75 -23.43
C SER A 125 -23.42 20.11 -22.97
N VAL A 126 -23.07 19.82 -21.72
CA VAL A 126 -21.70 19.97 -21.22
C VAL A 126 -20.79 18.93 -21.88
N ARG A 127 -19.61 19.37 -22.32
CA ARG A 127 -18.55 18.54 -22.90
C ARG A 127 -17.25 18.61 -22.10
N GLY A 128 -16.96 19.76 -21.50
CA GLY A 128 -15.80 19.95 -20.63
C GLY A 128 -16.21 20.33 -19.21
N LEU A 129 -15.37 19.92 -18.25
CA LEU A 129 -15.48 20.27 -16.84
C LEU A 129 -14.14 20.86 -16.41
N VAL A 130 -14.16 22.03 -15.79
CA VAL A 130 -12.98 22.70 -15.23
C VAL A 130 -13.16 22.81 -13.72
N ILE A 131 -12.17 22.35 -12.96
CA ILE A 131 -12.22 22.32 -11.50
C ILE A 131 -10.94 22.93 -10.93
N HIS A 132 -11.09 23.82 -9.96
CA HIS A 132 -9.96 24.44 -9.28
C HIS A 132 -9.29 23.46 -8.31
N ARG A 133 -7.96 23.40 -8.32
CA ARG A 133 -7.18 22.41 -7.55
C ARG A 133 -7.22 22.66 -6.04
N ASP A 134 -7.25 23.90 -5.59
CA ASP A 134 -7.25 24.22 -4.14
C ASP A 134 -8.47 23.67 -3.39
N ILE A 135 -9.55 23.28 -4.09
CA ILE A 135 -10.72 22.72 -3.42
C ILE A 135 -10.45 21.33 -2.83
N THR A 136 -9.38 20.64 -3.22
CA THR A 136 -8.93 19.39 -2.57
C THR A 136 -8.77 19.58 -1.06
N GLU A 137 -8.33 20.76 -0.64
CA GLU A 137 -8.10 21.11 0.76
C GLU A 137 -9.40 21.31 1.54
N ALA A 138 -10.52 21.54 0.84
CA ALA A 138 -11.85 21.67 1.43
C ALA A 138 -12.60 20.32 1.48
N LEU A 139 -12.10 19.27 0.82
CA LEU A 139 -12.78 18.00 0.65
C LEU A 139 -12.04 16.86 1.37
N ASP A 140 -12.79 15.81 1.71
CA ASP A 140 -12.19 14.56 2.17
C ASP A 140 -11.94 13.68 0.93
N ARG A 141 -10.88 12.87 0.94
CA ARG A 141 -10.57 11.99 -0.19
C ARG A 141 -11.42 10.71 -0.08
N ASP A 142 -12.65 10.77 -0.60
CA ASP A 142 -13.64 9.69 -0.53
C ASP A 142 -14.32 9.38 -1.88
N ARG A 143 -15.41 8.58 -1.89
CA ARG A 143 -16.09 8.20 -3.15
C ARG A 143 -17.02 9.26 -3.74
N VAL A 144 -17.20 10.39 -3.07
CA VAL A 144 -18.02 11.47 -3.62
C VAL A 144 -17.42 11.94 -4.95
N VAL A 145 -18.27 12.16 -5.95
CA VAL A 145 -17.83 12.45 -7.32
C VAL A 145 -16.98 13.74 -7.35
N MET A 146 -17.39 14.77 -6.61
CA MET A 146 -16.63 16.00 -6.41
C MET A 146 -15.24 15.73 -5.84
N SER A 147 -15.13 14.94 -4.77
CA SER A 147 -13.85 14.56 -4.15
C SER A 147 -12.94 13.84 -5.15
N ARG A 148 -13.48 12.85 -5.87
CA ARG A 148 -12.70 12.08 -6.86
C ARG A 148 -12.24 12.94 -8.04
N LEU A 149 -13.03 13.93 -8.46
CA LEU A 149 -12.64 14.90 -9.48
C LEU A 149 -11.53 15.83 -8.98
N ALA A 150 -11.63 16.30 -7.74
CA ALA A 150 -10.65 17.19 -7.12
C ALA A 150 -9.32 16.48 -6.85
N HIS A 151 -9.35 15.25 -6.32
CA HIS A 151 -8.14 14.47 -6.03
C HIS A 151 -7.63 13.68 -7.25
N HIS A 152 -8.31 13.75 -8.39
CA HIS A 152 -8.02 12.93 -9.57
C HIS A 152 -7.98 11.42 -9.23
N ASP A 153 -8.96 10.90 -8.50
CA ASP A 153 -9.02 9.47 -8.11
C ASP A 153 -9.66 8.60 -9.21
N HIS A 154 -10.26 7.45 -8.86
CA HIS A 154 -10.88 6.53 -9.82
C HIS A 154 -12.14 7.15 -10.47
N LEU A 155 -12.03 7.46 -11.77
CA LEU A 155 -13.10 8.01 -12.60
C LEU A 155 -13.32 7.14 -13.84
N GLU A 156 -14.57 6.79 -14.14
CA GLU A 156 -14.96 6.01 -15.32
C GLU A 156 -15.64 6.86 -16.41
N TRP A 157 -16.24 7.99 -16.06
CA TRP A 157 -17.07 8.83 -16.93
C TRP A 157 -16.44 10.20 -17.20
N PHE A 158 -15.40 10.55 -16.45
CA PHE A 158 -14.59 11.73 -16.69
C PHE A 158 -13.21 11.30 -17.17
N GLN A 159 -12.68 12.02 -18.15
CA GLN A 159 -11.31 11.80 -18.62
C GLN A 159 -10.53 13.09 -18.44
N LEU A 160 -9.46 13.04 -17.66
CA LEU A 160 -8.53 14.15 -17.49
C LEU A 160 -7.85 14.44 -18.83
N ARG A 161 -7.88 15.71 -19.23
CA ARG A 161 -7.32 16.19 -20.48
C ARG A 161 -6.14 17.13 -20.28
N TYR A 162 -6.07 17.79 -19.13
CA TYR A 162 -5.02 18.75 -18.82
C TYR A 162 -4.93 19.02 -17.32
N VAL A 163 -3.71 19.27 -16.84
CA VAL A 163 -3.44 19.76 -15.49
C VAL A 163 -2.63 21.06 -15.60
N SER A 164 -3.15 22.14 -15.03
CA SER A 164 -2.41 23.38 -14.80
C SER A 164 -2.07 23.53 -13.31
N GLU A 165 -1.27 24.52 -12.94
CA GLU A 165 -0.98 24.80 -11.52
C GLU A 165 -2.27 24.96 -10.70
N GLU A 166 -3.32 25.53 -11.28
CA GLU A 166 -4.58 25.85 -10.58
C GLU A 166 -5.78 25.00 -11.01
N LEU A 167 -5.72 24.30 -12.15
CA LEU A 167 -6.90 23.66 -12.74
C LEU A 167 -6.67 22.19 -13.11
N PHE A 168 -7.72 21.38 -12.91
CA PHE A 168 -7.93 20.19 -13.72
C PHE A 168 -8.97 20.45 -14.80
N VAL A 169 -8.68 20.00 -16.03
CA VAL A 169 -9.61 20.07 -17.16
C VAL A 169 -9.98 18.65 -17.57
N TYR A 170 -11.27 18.33 -17.47
CA TYR A 170 -11.84 17.03 -17.80
C TYR A 170 -12.75 17.13 -19.02
N THR A 171 -12.89 16.02 -19.74
CA THR A 171 -14.00 15.78 -20.68
C THR A 171 -15.03 14.86 -20.06
N VAL A 172 -16.31 15.14 -20.32
CA VAL A 172 -17.45 14.31 -19.87
C VAL A 172 -17.78 13.26 -20.93
N ARG A 173 -17.68 11.98 -20.57
CA ARG A 173 -17.89 10.85 -21.48
C ARG A 173 -19.35 10.43 -21.55
N SER A 174 -19.71 9.85 -22.69
CA SER A 174 -21.01 9.19 -22.89
C SER A 174 -21.05 7.73 -22.43
N SER A 175 -19.89 7.14 -22.13
CA SER A 175 -19.74 5.76 -21.70
C SER A 175 -18.50 5.60 -20.81
N LYS A 176 -18.51 4.55 -19.98
CA LYS A 176 -17.38 4.16 -19.12
C LYS A 176 -16.06 4.01 -19.88
N VAL A 177 -14.96 4.43 -19.27
CA VAL A 177 -13.58 4.21 -19.71
C VAL A 177 -13.07 2.83 -19.28
N ARG A 178 -13.75 1.77 -19.71
CA ARG A 178 -13.34 0.39 -19.41
C ARG A 178 -13.21 -0.46 -20.67
N ILE A 179 -12.10 -1.17 -20.80
CA ILE A 179 -11.91 -2.16 -21.86
C ILE A 179 -12.36 -3.51 -21.32
N PRO A 180 -13.16 -4.29 -22.06
CA PRO A 180 -13.50 -5.65 -21.64
C PRO A 180 -12.25 -6.51 -21.51
N ASP A 181 -12.20 -7.39 -20.51
CA ASP A 181 -11.01 -8.22 -20.25
C ASP A 181 -10.64 -9.10 -21.45
N GLU A 182 -11.66 -9.57 -22.18
CA GLU A 182 -11.50 -10.32 -23.43
C GLU A 182 -10.77 -9.51 -24.52
N THR A 183 -11.00 -8.20 -24.59
CA THR A 183 -10.28 -7.33 -25.53
C THR A 183 -8.80 -7.23 -25.15
N GLY A 184 -8.49 -7.06 -23.86
CA GLY A 184 -7.10 -7.06 -23.38
C GLY A 184 -6.39 -8.39 -23.65
N ARG A 185 -7.09 -9.51 -23.41
CA ARG A 185 -6.60 -10.87 -23.71
C ARG A 185 -6.29 -11.06 -25.19
N LEU A 186 -7.20 -10.65 -26.08
CA LEU A 186 -7.00 -10.75 -27.53
C LEU A 186 -5.85 -9.88 -28.03
N MET A 187 -5.66 -8.68 -27.46
CA MET A 187 -4.52 -7.82 -27.82
C MET A 187 -3.20 -8.45 -27.40
N LEU A 188 -3.13 -9.02 -26.19
CA LEU A 188 -1.93 -9.66 -25.69
C LEU A 188 -1.57 -10.91 -26.50
N ALA A 189 -2.55 -11.76 -26.79
CA ALA A 189 -2.38 -12.89 -27.71
C ALA A 189 -1.98 -12.43 -29.12
N GLY A 190 -2.54 -11.31 -29.58
CA GLY A 190 -2.20 -10.67 -30.85
C GLY A 190 -0.76 -10.15 -30.90
N LEU A 191 -0.25 -9.60 -29.81
CA LEU A 191 1.14 -9.17 -29.67
C LEU A 191 2.08 -10.38 -29.71
N ARG A 192 1.76 -11.42 -28.93
CA ARG A 192 2.52 -12.67 -28.87
C ARG A 192 2.65 -13.33 -30.24
N ALA A 193 1.53 -13.52 -30.93
CA ALA A 193 1.51 -14.15 -32.26
C ALA A 193 2.39 -13.40 -33.27
N ARG A 194 2.47 -12.06 -33.20
CA ARG A 194 3.35 -11.26 -34.06
C ARG A 194 4.83 -11.46 -33.74
N LEU A 195 5.19 -11.51 -32.46
CA LEU A 195 6.56 -11.78 -32.03
C LEU A 195 6.99 -13.20 -32.42
N GLU A 196 6.06 -14.14 -32.53
CA GLU A 196 6.34 -15.52 -32.95
C GLU A 196 6.18 -15.77 -34.44
N ARG A 197 5.67 -14.79 -35.20
CA ARG A 197 5.29 -14.96 -36.60
C ARG A 197 4.25 -16.08 -36.81
N ARG A 198 3.34 -16.24 -35.84
CA ARG A 198 2.19 -17.16 -35.87
C ARG A 198 0.92 -16.48 -36.42
N PRO A 199 -0.13 -17.26 -36.78
CA PRO A 199 -1.42 -16.71 -37.17
C PRO A 199 -1.97 -15.71 -36.14
N ILE A 200 -2.36 -14.52 -36.60
CA ILE A 200 -2.74 -13.40 -35.74
C ILE A 200 -4.25 -13.52 -35.37
N PRO A 201 -4.61 -13.51 -34.08
CA PRO A 201 -6.02 -13.43 -33.68
C PRO A 201 -6.59 -12.06 -34.05
N ARG A 202 -7.74 -12.07 -34.74
CA ARG A 202 -8.43 -10.86 -35.20
C ARG A 202 -8.93 -10.04 -34.01
N GLN A 203 -8.58 -8.75 -33.99
CA GLN A 203 -9.08 -7.82 -32.99
C GLN A 203 -10.50 -7.34 -33.32
N GLN A 204 -11.34 -7.20 -32.30
CA GLN A 204 -12.74 -6.76 -32.46
C GLN A 204 -12.97 -5.31 -32.02
N TRP A 205 -12.07 -4.75 -31.22
CA TRP A 205 -12.19 -3.39 -30.70
C TRP A 205 -11.80 -2.34 -31.76
N LYS A 206 -12.69 -1.35 -31.97
CA LYS A 206 -12.54 -0.29 -32.98
C LYS A 206 -12.59 1.09 -32.34
N PRO A 207 -11.55 1.52 -31.62
CA PRO A 207 -11.52 2.86 -31.04
C PRO A 207 -11.16 3.92 -32.08
N SER A 208 -11.42 5.19 -31.77
CA SER A 208 -10.97 6.32 -32.61
C SER A 208 -9.46 6.57 -32.51
N ALA A 209 -8.83 6.12 -31.43
CA ALA A 209 -7.38 6.16 -31.23
C ALA A 209 -6.95 5.01 -30.32
N VAL A 210 -5.81 4.40 -30.65
CA VAL A 210 -5.16 3.33 -29.89
C VAL A 210 -3.81 3.82 -29.41
N ARG A 211 -3.49 3.60 -28.14
CA ARG A 211 -2.18 3.86 -27.55
C ARG A 211 -1.80 2.67 -26.67
N LEU A 212 -0.74 1.97 -27.04
CA LEU A 212 -0.28 0.78 -26.36
C LEU A 212 1.15 0.97 -25.86
N ILE A 213 1.41 0.46 -24.66
CA ILE A 213 2.76 0.15 -24.18
C ILE A 213 2.86 -1.35 -24.07
N GLY A 214 3.81 -1.97 -24.76
CA GLY A 214 4.13 -3.38 -24.62
C GLY A 214 5.39 -3.56 -23.79
N SER A 215 5.42 -4.60 -22.97
CA SER A 215 6.57 -4.96 -22.14
C SER A 215 6.87 -6.46 -22.24
N GLY A 216 8.13 -6.84 -22.08
CA GLY A 216 8.58 -8.22 -21.98
C GLY A 216 9.48 -8.38 -20.77
N ARG A 217 9.09 -9.27 -19.84
CA ARG A 217 9.82 -9.53 -18.60
C ARG A 217 10.43 -10.92 -18.56
N LEU A 218 11.61 -11.01 -17.94
CA LEU A 218 12.25 -12.26 -17.53
C LEU A 218 12.60 -12.16 -16.05
N GLN A 219 12.16 -13.14 -15.24
CA GLN A 219 12.44 -13.18 -13.79
C GLN A 219 12.08 -11.87 -13.05
N GLY A 220 11.01 -11.19 -13.48
CA GLY A 220 10.54 -9.93 -12.89
C GLY A 220 11.22 -8.66 -13.43
N ASN A 221 12.32 -8.80 -14.18
CA ASN A 221 12.99 -7.67 -14.82
C ASN A 221 12.36 -7.35 -16.17
N THR A 222 12.00 -6.09 -16.40
CA THR A 222 11.62 -5.59 -17.72
C THR A 222 12.85 -5.51 -18.61
N LEU A 223 12.92 -6.36 -19.63
CA LEU A 223 14.05 -6.38 -20.59
C LEU A 223 13.76 -5.50 -21.80
N MET A 224 12.50 -5.46 -22.22
CA MET A 224 12.06 -4.62 -23.33
C MET A 224 10.74 -3.93 -22.99
N MET A 225 10.62 -2.66 -23.36
CA MET A 225 9.39 -1.89 -23.27
C MET A 225 9.30 -0.93 -24.45
N ARG A 226 8.16 -0.91 -25.14
CA ARG A 226 7.91 -0.07 -26.32
C ARG A 226 6.52 0.54 -26.34
N HIS A 227 6.40 1.71 -26.95
CA HIS A 227 5.15 2.45 -27.11
C HIS A 227 4.77 2.59 -28.59
N SER A 228 3.48 2.43 -28.88
CA SER A 228 2.90 2.62 -30.21
C SER A 228 1.55 3.33 -30.15
N VAL A 229 1.26 4.12 -31.18
CA VAL A 229 0.05 4.94 -31.32
C VAL A 229 -0.46 4.84 -32.75
N GLY A 230 -1.78 4.82 -32.92
CA GLY A 230 -2.42 4.84 -34.22
C GLY A 230 -3.94 4.89 -34.10
N THR A 231 -4.64 4.78 -35.23
CA THR A 231 -6.12 4.74 -35.29
C THR A 231 -6.65 3.33 -35.52
N ASP A 232 -5.78 2.37 -35.81
CA ASP A 232 -6.11 0.97 -36.08
C ASP A 232 -5.30 0.05 -35.16
N ILE A 233 -6.00 -0.86 -34.47
CA ILE A 233 -5.40 -1.73 -33.46
C ILE A 233 -4.41 -2.73 -34.07
N GLU A 234 -4.67 -3.24 -35.27
CA GLU A 234 -3.82 -4.23 -35.92
C GLU A 234 -2.48 -3.60 -36.33
N SER A 235 -2.54 -2.39 -36.91
CA SER A 235 -1.36 -1.58 -37.25
C SER A 235 -0.53 -1.23 -36.02
N VAL A 236 -1.17 -0.81 -34.92
CA VAL A 236 -0.46 -0.48 -33.67
C VAL A 236 0.20 -1.70 -33.05
N LEU A 237 -0.45 -2.86 -33.04
CA LEU A 237 0.16 -4.11 -32.56
C LEU A 237 1.33 -4.56 -33.45
N ASN A 238 1.26 -4.37 -34.77
CA ASN A 238 2.37 -4.66 -35.69
C ASN A 238 3.59 -3.77 -35.39
N ASP A 239 3.37 -2.45 -35.30
CA ASP A 239 4.43 -1.49 -34.97
C ASP A 239 5.02 -1.74 -33.58
N LEU A 240 4.17 -2.06 -32.60
CA LEU A 240 4.62 -2.39 -31.25
C LEU A 240 5.51 -3.64 -31.23
N ALA A 241 5.09 -4.72 -31.89
CA ALA A 241 5.87 -5.96 -31.98
C ALA A 241 7.23 -5.72 -32.64
N GLU A 242 7.26 -4.96 -33.73
CA GLU A 242 8.50 -4.62 -34.45
C GLU A 242 9.44 -3.77 -33.57
N LYS A 243 8.90 -2.77 -32.86
CA LYS A 243 9.69 -1.95 -31.94
C LYS A 243 10.28 -2.79 -30.80
N LEU A 244 9.51 -3.72 -30.23
CA LEU A 244 9.97 -4.62 -29.17
C LEU A 244 11.10 -5.52 -29.66
N ARG A 245 10.95 -6.12 -30.85
CA ARG A 245 12.01 -6.92 -31.47
C ARG A 245 13.30 -6.12 -31.65
N ARG A 246 13.21 -4.91 -32.21
CA ARG A 246 14.37 -4.02 -32.38
C ARG A 246 15.03 -3.62 -31.05
N ARG A 247 14.25 -3.44 -29.97
CA ARG A 247 14.79 -3.19 -28.62
C ARG A 247 15.59 -4.39 -28.14
N TRP A 248 15.03 -5.59 -28.28
CA TRP A 248 15.70 -6.81 -27.88
C TRP A 248 17.05 -6.97 -28.59
N GLU A 249 17.04 -6.92 -29.92
CA GLU A 249 18.23 -7.10 -30.76
C GLU A 249 19.34 -6.06 -30.44
N ARG A 250 18.97 -4.82 -30.12
CA ARG A 250 19.93 -3.73 -29.92
C ARG A 250 20.52 -3.63 -28.52
N GLU A 251 19.85 -4.15 -27.50
CA GLU A 251 20.27 -3.95 -26.11
C GLU A 251 20.30 -5.26 -25.34
N VAL A 252 19.21 -6.02 -25.37
CA VAL A 252 19.08 -7.24 -24.57
C VAL A 252 19.96 -8.38 -25.11
N GLU A 253 20.02 -8.53 -26.43
CA GLU A 253 20.87 -9.54 -27.06
C GLU A 253 22.36 -9.23 -26.82
N ILE A 254 22.75 -7.95 -26.87
CA ILE A 254 24.13 -7.49 -26.62
C ILE A 254 24.55 -7.77 -25.17
N GLU A 255 23.62 -7.70 -24.22
CA GLU A 255 23.84 -8.08 -22.81
C GLU A 255 23.99 -9.60 -22.60
N GLY A 256 23.86 -10.42 -23.65
CA GLY A 256 24.11 -11.87 -23.60
C GLY A 256 22.89 -12.72 -23.26
N PHE A 257 21.68 -12.19 -23.37
CA PHE A 257 20.44 -12.96 -23.12
C PHE A 257 20.06 -13.90 -24.28
N GLY A 258 20.73 -13.81 -25.44
CA GLY A 258 20.40 -14.58 -26.64
C GLY A 258 19.37 -13.88 -27.53
N THR A 259 18.95 -14.54 -28.62
CA THR A 259 17.98 -13.94 -29.56
C THR A 259 16.58 -13.91 -28.97
N LEU A 260 15.72 -13.02 -29.49
CA LEU A 260 14.34 -12.93 -29.01
C LEU A 260 13.58 -14.24 -29.26
N ASP A 261 13.78 -14.83 -30.44
CA ASP A 261 13.05 -16.04 -30.86
C ASP A 261 13.40 -17.23 -29.94
N ASP A 262 14.65 -17.33 -29.46
CA ASP A 262 15.08 -18.39 -28.54
C ASP A 262 14.52 -18.23 -27.12
N ARG A 263 14.25 -16.99 -26.70
CA ARG A 263 13.84 -16.69 -25.31
C ARG A 263 12.37 -16.41 -25.13
N LEU A 264 11.61 -16.28 -26.22
CA LEU A 264 10.23 -15.82 -26.17
C LEU A 264 9.37 -16.70 -25.24
N ASP A 265 9.58 -18.01 -25.21
CA ASP A 265 8.85 -18.95 -24.34
C ASP A 265 9.17 -18.81 -22.84
N GLU A 266 10.26 -18.13 -22.51
CA GLU A 266 10.63 -17.79 -21.13
C GLU A 266 10.17 -16.39 -20.73
N LEU A 267 9.77 -15.57 -21.69
CA LEU A 267 9.30 -14.22 -21.44
C LEU A 267 7.84 -14.23 -21.01
N ARG A 268 7.52 -13.27 -20.15
CA ARG A 268 6.16 -12.84 -19.88
C ARG A 268 5.89 -11.56 -20.63
N LEU A 269 4.89 -11.55 -21.50
CA LEU A 269 4.46 -10.34 -22.18
C LEU A 269 3.39 -9.60 -21.38
N GLU A 270 3.44 -8.28 -21.50
CA GLU A 270 2.51 -7.34 -20.90
C GLU A 270 2.03 -6.34 -21.95
N ILE A 271 0.78 -5.91 -21.83
CA ILE A 271 0.22 -4.81 -22.62
C ILE A 271 -0.51 -3.83 -21.70
N HIS A 272 -0.16 -2.57 -21.82
CA HIS A 272 -0.81 -1.46 -21.14
C HIS A 272 -1.57 -0.63 -22.19
N ILE A 273 -2.88 -0.56 -22.03
CA ILE A 273 -3.76 0.24 -22.88
C ILE A 273 -3.88 1.61 -22.24
N VAL A 274 -3.36 2.66 -22.86
CA VAL A 274 -3.42 4.03 -22.32
C VAL A 274 -4.84 4.57 -22.48
N MET A 275 -5.56 4.63 -21.37
CA MET A 275 -6.97 5.02 -21.29
C MET A 275 -7.13 6.53 -21.11
N GLU A 276 -6.14 7.16 -20.49
CA GLU A 276 -6.11 8.58 -20.18
C GLU A 276 -4.71 9.12 -20.39
N ARG A 277 -4.63 10.36 -20.89
CA ARG A 277 -3.38 11.09 -21.11
C ARG A 277 -3.68 12.57 -20.96
N ALA A 278 -3.03 13.21 -20.00
CA ALA A 278 -3.18 14.64 -19.74
C ALA A 278 -1.81 15.32 -19.64
N PRO A 279 -1.55 16.40 -20.38
CA PRO A 279 -0.37 17.22 -20.15
C PRO A 279 -0.40 17.84 -18.77
N VAL A 280 0.76 17.94 -18.13
CA VAL A 280 0.96 18.50 -16.80
C VAL A 280 1.83 19.73 -16.95
N GLU A 281 1.26 20.89 -16.63
CA GLU A 281 1.99 22.14 -16.46
C GLU A 281 2.52 22.37 -15.04
N PRO A 282 1.92 21.86 -13.94
CA PRO A 282 2.49 22.05 -12.63
C PRO A 282 3.92 21.54 -12.54
N ARG A 283 4.81 22.36 -11.99
CA ARG A 283 6.23 22.00 -11.81
C ARG A 283 6.72 22.16 -10.39
N SER A 284 5.88 22.71 -9.53
CA SER A 284 6.19 22.64 -8.11
C SER A 284 6.21 21.17 -7.69
N ARG A 285 7.24 20.79 -6.92
CA ARG A 285 7.38 19.43 -6.39
C ARG A 285 6.15 19.01 -5.59
N TYR A 286 5.57 19.98 -4.87
CA TYR A 286 4.34 19.79 -4.10
C TYR A 286 3.18 19.35 -5.00
N ALA A 287 2.85 20.14 -6.03
CA ALA A 287 1.76 19.83 -6.95
C ALA A 287 1.94 18.48 -7.66
N MET A 288 3.18 18.13 -7.99
CA MET A 288 3.52 16.88 -8.65
C MET A 288 3.33 15.65 -7.76
N PHE A 289 3.56 15.77 -6.46
CA PHE A 289 3.44 14.64 -5.54
C PHE A 289 1.99 14.37 -5.15
N ASP A 290 1.19 15.41 -4.99
CA ASP A 290 -0.24 15.28 -4.74
C ASP A 290 -1.01 14.77 -5.97
N LEU A 291 -0.47 14.98 -7.17
CA LEU A 291 -1.11 14.58 -8.43
C LEU A 291 -0.97 13.09 -8.76
N PHE A 292 0.14 12.46 -8.34
CA PHE A 292 0.50 11.12 -8.79
C PHE A 292 0.06 10.05 -7.80
N GLU A 293 -0.86 9.19 -8.24
CA GLU A 293 -1.19 7.97 -7.54
C GLU A 293 -0.23 6.83 -7.96
N LEU A 294 0.71 6.48 -7.07
CA LEU A 294 1.70 5.43 -7.32
C LEU A 294 1.02 4.10 -7.70
N GLY A 295 1.53 3.48 -8.75
CA GLY A 295 0.97 2.24 -9.29
C GLY A 295 -0.17 2.40 -10.28
N ILE A 296 -0.90 3.53 -10.27
CA ILE A 296 -1.92 3.85 -11.29
C ILE A 296 -1.33 4.75 -12.35
N ASP A 297 -0.77 5.87 -11.91
CA ASP A 297 -0.36 6.95 -12.78
C ASP A 297 1.04 6.67 -13.33
N GLY A 298 1.07 6.50 -14.64
CA GLY A 298 2.29 6.52 -15.41
C GLY A 298 2.61 7.91 -15.92
N MET A 299 3.65 7.99 -16.73
CA MET A 299 4.12 9.24 -17.28
C MET A 299 4.56 9.08 -18.75
N MET A 300 4.61 10.19 -19.47
CA MET A 300 5.30 10.34 -20.74
C MET A 300 6.08 11.66 -20.77
N TYR A 301 7.37 11.61 -21.13
CA TYR A 301 8.18 12.78 -21.45
C TYR A 301 8.36 12.94 -22.95
N ARG A 302 8.34 14.20 -23.39
CA ARG A 302 8.72 14.60 -24.74
C ARG A 302 9.41 15.96 -24.69
N HIS A 303 10.55 16.13 -25.36
CA HIS A 303 11.04 17.49 -25.63
C HIS A 303 10.00 18.23 -26.50
N ARG A 304 9.80 19.53 -26.24
CA ARG A 304 8.99 20.38 -27.12
C ARG A 304 9.68 20.52 -28.48
N GLU A 305 8.90 20.78 -29.51
CA GLU A 305 9.42 20.96 -30.88
C GLU A 305 10.47 22.08 -30.91
N GLY A 306 11.60 21.84 -31.59
CA GLY A 306 12.69 22.80 -31.74
C GLY A 306 13.97 22.51 -30.96
N VAL A 307 14.06 21.40 -30.22
CA VAL A 307 15.30 20.92 -29.58
C VAL A 307 16.04 19.95 -30.53
N GLU A 308 17.37 20.06 -30.63
CA GLU A 308 18.20 19.30 -31.60
C GLU A 308 18.07 17.77 -31.49
N GLU A 309 17.78 17.24 -30.29
CA GLU A 309 17.51 15.81 -30.07
C GLU A 309 16.16 15.63 -29.37
N GLU A 310 15.11 15.31 -30.13
CA GLU A 310 13.80 15.01 -29.54
C GLU A 310 13.85 13.67 -28.79
N LYS A 311 13.86 13.73 -27.45
CA LYS A 311 13.75 12.54 -26.60
C LYS A 311 12.30 12.29 -26.23
N PHE A 312 11.91 11.02 -26.27
CA PHE A 312 10.60 10.53 -25.84
C PHE A 312 10.78 9.36 -24.88
N THR A 313 10.08 9.40 -23.75
CA THR A 313 10.13 8.34 -22.74
C THR A 313 8.76 8.21 -22.12
N TYR A 314 8.46 7.02 -21.61
CA TYR A 314 7.20 6.70 -20.98
C TYR A 314 7.45 5.59 -19.98
N MET A 315 6.61 5.55 -18.95
CA MET A 315 6.67 4.55 -17.90
C MET A 315 5.25 4.32 -17.39
N PRO A 316 4.71 3.09 -17.47
CA PRO A 316 3.40 2.81 -16.86
C PRO A 316 3.52 2.86 -15.33
N GLY A 317 2.44 3.29 -14.66
CA GLY A 317 2.42 3.45 -13.21
C GLY A 317 2.75 2.16 -12.44
N SER A 318 2.43 0.99 -13.01
CA SER A 318 2.74 -0.31 -12.42
C SER A 318 4.23 -0.53 -12.15
N GLU A 319 5.13 0.14 -12.87
CA GLU A 319 6.58 0.02 -12.62
C GLU A 319 6.99 0.66 -11.30
N ALA A 320 6.24 1.67 -10.82
CA ALA A 320 6.45 2.20 -9.48
C ALA A 320 6.27 1.10 -8.42
N MET A 321 5.25 0.26 -8.59
CA MET A 321 4.92 -0.81 -7.65
C MET A 321 5.91 -1.96 -7.69
N THR A 322 6.25 -2.47 -8.89
CA THR A 322 7.20 -3.57 -9.04
C THR A 322 8.57 -3.20 -8.45
N ARG A 323 8.96 -1.92 -8.53
CA ARG A 323 10.21 -1.38 -7.98
C ARG A 323 10.11 -0.90 -6.54
N SER A 324 8.95 -1.01 -5.89
CA SER A 324 8.71 -0.53 -4.53
C SER A 324 9.08 0.95 -4.33
N MET A 325 8.79 1.78 -5.34
CA MET A 325 8.99 3.23 -5.26
C MET A 325 7.96 3.83 -4.32
N ARG A 326 8.39 4.79 -3.50
CA ARG A 326 7.59 5.38 -2.42
C ARG A 326 7.22 6.83 -2.66
N SER A 327 7.62 7.40 -3.79
CA SER A 327 7.30 8.78 -4.14
C SER A 327 7.27 8.95 -5.66
N ALA A 328 6.49 9.93 -6.12
CA ALA A 328 6.46 10.31 -7.52
C ALA A 328 7.84 10.80 -8.00
N ASP A 329 8.62 11.54 -7.18
CA ASP A 329 10.00 11.94 -7.55
C ASP A 329 10.88 10.73 -7.90
N ALA A 330 10.85 9.68 -7.08
CA ALA A 330 11.64 8.47 -7.33
C ALA A 330 11.21 7.79 -8.63
N PHE A 331 9.89 7.73 -8.88
CA PHE A 331 9.33 7.17 -10.12
C PHE A 331 9.72 7.97 -11.36
N LEU A 332 9.57 9.30 -11.32
CA LEU A 332 9.92 10.18 -12.43
C LEU A 332 11.43 10.14 -12.71
N ARG A 333 12.30 10.18 -11.69
CA ARG A 333 13.75 10.02 -11.87
C ARG A 333 14.12 8.72 -12.54
N TYR A 334 13.54 7.61 -12.06
CA TYR A 334 13.80 6.30 -12.64
C TYR A 334 13.37 6.20 -14.11
N SER A 335 12.22 6.80 -14.44
CA SER A 335 11.75 6.83 -15.83
C SER A 335 12.72 7.57 -16.77
N VAL A 336 13.27 8.69 -16.30
CA VAL A 336 14.23 9.54 -17.03
C VAL A 336 15.56 8.82 -17.22
N GLU A 337 16.07 8.19 -16.17
CA GLU A 337 17.28 7.37 -16.22
C GLU A 337 17.12 6.21 -17.23
N THR A 338 15.99 5.48 -17.14
CA THR A 338 15.67 4.38 -18.08
C THR A 338 15.51 4.88 -19.52
N GLY A 339 15.05 6.11 -19.69
CA GLY A 339 14.89 6.78 -20.97
C GLY A 339 16.18 7.36 -21.56
N GLY A 340 17.31 7.28 -20.86
CA GLY A 340 18.60 7.82 -21.34
C GLY A 340 18.64 9.35 -21.40
N TRP A 341 17.91 10.03 -20.53
CA TRP A 341 17.96 11.48 -20.39
C TRP A 341 19.21 11.89 -19.60
N GLN A 342 19.80 13.04 -19.94
CA GLN A 342 20.96 13.57 -19.23
C GLN A 342 20.54 14.39 -18.00
N ASP A 343 19.47 15.17 -18.11
CA ASP A 343 18.84 15.84 -16.98
C ASP A 343 18.06 14.81 -16.15
N LEU A 344 18.24 14.83 -14.82
CA LEU A 344 17.54 13.96 -13.87
C LEU A 344 16.15 14.47 -13.50
N ARG A 345 15.82 15.72 -13.82
CA ARG A 345 14.53 16.36 -13.50
C ARG A 345 13.97 17.18 -14.69
N PRO A 346 13.88 16.60 -15.90
CA PRO A 346 13.44 17.33 -17.09
C PRO A 346 12.01 17.87 -16.96
N TRP A 347 11.18 17.34 -16.06
CA TRP A 347 9.84 17.86 -15.79
C TRP A 347 9.83 19.22 -15.08
N GLU A 348 10.94 19.65 -14.47
CA GLU A 348 11.08 21.00 -13.92
C GLU A 348 11.34 22.03 -15.07
N ASP A 349 11.81 21.58 -16.25
CA ASP A 349 12.15 22.42 -17.42
C ASP A 349 10.93 22.75 -18.32
N THR A 350 10.88 24.00 -18.79
CA THR A 350 9.90 24.48 -19.78
C THR A 350 10.03 23.88 -21.15
N ALA A 351 11.22 23.43 -21.52
CA ALA A 351 11.46 22.76 -22.79
C ALA A 351 10.88 21.34 -22.82
N THR A 352 10.54 20.75 -21.67
CA THR A 352 9.98 19.40 -21.61
C THR A 352 8.47 19.46 -21.42
N ARG A 353 7.78 18.54 -22.09
CA ARG A 353 6.38 18.22 -21.84
C ARG A 353 6.31 16.94 -21.02
N LEU A 354 5.66 17.02 -19.86
CA LEU A 354 5.20 15.87 -19.09
C LEU A 354 3.73 15.62 -19.40
N ASP A 355 3.37 14.38 -19.67
CA ASP A 355 1.99 13.92 -19.60
C ASP A 355 1.85 12.88 -18.48
N ILE A 356 0.80 12.99 -17.67
CA ILE A 356 0.33 11.90 -16.81
C ILE A 356 -0.53 10.94 -17.65
N ILE A 357 -0.39 9.64 -17.43
CA ILE A 357 -1.17 8.62 -18.15
C ILE A 357 -1.76 7.59 -17.20
N ARG A 358 -2.95 7.08 -17.54
CA ARG A 358 -3.53 5.91 -16.87
C ARG A 358 -3.68 4.77 -17.84
N THR A 359 -3.41 3.56 -17.35
CA THR A 359 -3.43 2.37 -18.19
C THR A 359 -4.33 1.28 -17.63
N GLN A 360 -4.93 0.49 -18.51
CA GLN A 360 -5.40 -0.85 -18.16
C GLN A 360 -4.32 -1.85 -18.55
N HIS A 361 -3.84 -2.61 -17.58
CA HIS A 361 -2.69 -3.50 -17.70
C HIS A 361 -3.14 -4.95 -17.79
N PHE A 362 -2.70 -5.66 -18.82
CA PHE A 362 -2.90 -7.10 -19.00
C PHE A 362 -1.55 -7.80 -19.12
N MET A 363 -1.41 -8.95 -18.47
CA MET A 363 -0.19 -9.76 -18.44
C MET A 363 -0.50 -11.22 -18.75
N GLU A 364 0.43 -11.94 -19.36
CA GLU A 364 0.28 -13.39 -19.55
C GLU A 364 0.28 -14.11 -18.20
N GLU A 365 -0.66 -15.04 -18.00
CA GLU A 365 -0.77 -15.81 -16.76
C GLU A 365 0.49 -16.66 -16.50
N LYS A 366 1.05 -17.24 -17.56
CA LYS A 366 2.26 -18.08 -17.53
C LYS A 366 3.31 -17.55 -18.50
N LEU A 367 4.57 -17.89 -18.22
CA LEU A 367 5.67 -17.63 -19.14
C LEU A 367 5.38 -18.31 -20.49
N GLY A 368 5.76 -17.64 -21.57
CA GLY A 368 5.57 -18.13 -22.94
C GLY A 368 4.16 -17.97 -23.49
N GLY A 369 3.19 -17.48 -22.69
CA GLY A 369 1.80 -17.30 -23.15
C GLY A 369 1.07 -18.61 -23.49
N ASN A 370 1.60 -19.77 -23.11
CA ASN A 370 1.14 -21.10 -23.57
C ASN A 370 -0.31 -21.47 -23.19
N THR A 371 -0.94 -20.75 -22.26
CA THR A 371 -2.35 -20.96 -21.90
C THR A 371 -3.31 -20.12 -22.73
N GLY A 372 -2.83 -19.11 -23.46
CA GLY A 372 -3.66 -18.11 -24.13
C GLY A 372 -4.50 -17.25 -23.17
N LYS A 373 -4.25 -17.36 -21.85
CA LYS A 373 -4.92 -16.61 -20.80
C LYS A 373 -4.12 -15.37 -20.45
N ALA A 374 -4.84 -14.27 -20.29
CA ALA A 374 -4.31 -13.00 -19.79
C ALA A 374 -4.99 -12.68 -18.47
N VAL A 375 -4.23 -12.09 -17.54
CA VAL A 375 -4.74 -11.55 -16.28
C VAL A 375 -4.72 -10.03 -16.36
N ARG A 376 -5.82 -9.39 -15.98
CA ARG A 376 -5.83 -7.94 -15.76
C ARG A 376 -5.12 -7.66 -14.45
N LEU A 377 -4.06 -6.87 -14.49
CA LEU A 377 -3.32 -6.49 -13.31
C LEU A 377 -3.95 -5.28 -12.62
N VAL A 378 -3.94 -5.31 -11.30
CA VAL A 378 -4.27 -4.22 -10.39
C VAL A 378 -3.06 -3.98 -9.48
N ARG A 379 -3.02 -2.85 -8.75
CA ARG A 379 -1.85 -2.50 -7.92
C ARG A 379 -1.65 -3.43 -6.73
N GLY A 380 -2.76 -3.92 -6.19
CA GLY A 380 -2.80 -4.74 -4.98
C GLY A 380 -3.59 -6.03 -5.20
N ILE A 381 -4.46 -6.34 -4.25
CA ILE A 381 -5.32 -7.52 -4.30
C ILE A 381 -6.49 -7.20 -5.24
N PRO A 382 -6.85 -8.08 -6.20
CA PRO A 382 -8.06 -7.90 -6.97
C PRO A 382 -9.27 -7.78 -6.03
N PRO A 383 -10.24 -6.90 -6.31
CA PRO A 383 -11.48 -6.86 -5.55
C PRO A 383 -12.12 -8.25 -5.53
N VAL A 384 -12.31 -8.81 -4.33
CA VAL A 384 -12.97 -10.11 -4.12
C VAL A 384 -14.45 -9.85 -3.90
N SER A 385 -15.31 -10.58 -4.60
CA SER A 385 -16.75 -10.45 -4.40
C SER A 385 -17.20 -11.15 -3.11
N MET A 386 -18.27 -10.67 -2.48
CA MET A 386 -18.81 -11.32 -1.28
C MET A 386 -19.21 -12.79 -1.53
N ASP A 387 -19.65 -13.12 -2.75
CA ASP A 387 -20.00 -14.50 -3.14
C ASP A 387 -18.78 -15.43 -3.20
N GLU A 388 -17.57 -14.89 -3.36
CA GLU A 388 -16.32 -15.66 -3.31
C GLU A 388 -15.81 -15.88 -1.88
N LEU A 389 -16.29 -15.10 -0.90
CA LEU A 389 -15.94 -15.23 0.52
C LEU A 389 -16.75 -16.35 1.19
N THR A 390 -16.48 -17.58 0.76
CA THR A 390 -17.05 -18.80 1.36
C THR A 390 -16.08 -19.42 2.37
N ASP A 391 -16.59 -20.12 3.38
CA ASP A 391 -15.77 -20.88 4.33
C ASP A 391 -14.74 -21.76 3.62
N ARG A 392 -15.15 -22.44 2.55
CA ARG A 392 -14.27 -23.28 1.74
C ARG A 392 -13.11 -22.49 1.14
N ASN A 393 -13.36 -21.32 0.55
CA ASN A 393 -12.32 -20.51 -0.07
C ASN A 393 -11.39 -19.91 0.99
N LEU A 394 -11.93 -19.50 2.14
CA LEU A 394 -11.13 -19.01 3.28
C LEU A 394 -10.22 -20.11 3.84
N GLN A 395 -10.74 -21.33 4.02
CA GLN A 395 -9.94 -22.48 4.43
C GLN A 395 -8.86 -22.81 3.40
N GLN A 396 -9.20 -22.80 2.11
CA GLN A 396 -8.23 -23.05 1.04
C GLN A 396 -7.11 -22.00 1.03
N MET A 397 -7.44 -20.72 1.27
CA MET A 397 -6.45 -19.64 1.38
C MET A 397 -5.45 -19.91 2.52
N LEU A 398 -5.92 -20.37 3.69
CA LEU A 398 -5.06 -20.72 4.82
C LEU A 398 -4.15 -21.92 4.50
N ILE A 399 -4.69 -22.93 3.81
CA ILE A 399 -3.94 -24.10 3.35
C ILE A 399 -2.85 -23.71 2.35
N ASP A 400 -3.19 -22.87 1.37
CA ASP A 400 -2.23 -22.41 0.36
C ASP A 400 -1.12 -21.56 1.00
N GLY A 401 -1.48 -20.73 1.99
CA GLY A 401 -0.51 -20.00 2.83
C GLY A 401 0.44 -20.95 3.57
N GLY A 402 -0.08 -22.02 4.17
CA GLY A 402 0.73 -23.06 4.81
C GLY A 402 1.73 -23.71 3.86
N TYR A 403 1.31 -24.08 2.64
CA TYR A 403 2.23 -24.62 1.65
C TYR A 403 3.27 -23.61 1.17
N TRP A 404 2.88 -22.33 1.08
CA TRP A 404 3.83 -21.28 0.76
C TRP A 404 4.93 -21.19 1.83
N TRP A 405 4.58 -21.23 3.11
CA TRP A 405 5.56 -21.26 4.20
C TRP A 405 6.48 -22.47 4.10
N LEU A 406 5.94 -23.68 3.94
CA LEU A 406 6.76 -24.89 3.79
C LEU A 406 7.75 -24.80 2.62
N ASN A 407 7.32 -24.26 1.49
CA ASN A 407 8.16 -24.09 0.29
C ASN A 407 9.23 -22.99 0.45
N ASN A 408 9.07 -22.08 1.42
CA ASN A 408 10.01 -21.00 1.72
C ASN A 408 10.82 -21.24 3.00
N THR A 409 10.72 -22.44 3.58
CA THR A 409 11.57 -22.88 4.70
C THR A 409 12.99 -23.16 4.21
N ARG A 410 13.98 -22.67 4.95
CA ARG A 410 15.41 -22.87 4.71
C ARG A 410 15.88 -24.16 5.40
N SER A 411 17.08 -24.62 5.05
CA SER A 411 17.64 -25.87 5.60
C SER A 411 17.86 -25.86 7.11
N ASP A 412 17.98 -24.68 7.73
CA ASP A 412 18.09 -24.52 9.18
C ASP A 412 16.73 -24.29 9.86
N TYR A 413 15.63 -24.44 9.11
CA TYR A 413 14.24 -24.21 9.50
C TYR A 413 13.84 -22.75 9.72
N SER A 414 14.71 -21.78 9.41
CA SER A 414 14.28 -20.39 9.26
C SER A 414 13.42 -20.20 7.99
N PHE A 415 12.69 -19.09 7.89
CA PHE A 415 11.95 -18.76 6.67
C PHE A 415 12.71 -17.71 5.85
N GLU A 416 12.38 -17.56 4.57
CA GLU A 416 12.81 -16.39 3.81
C GLU A 416 12.08 -15.13 4.34
N TYR A 417 12.82 -14.20 4.95
CA TYR A 417 12.19 -13.05 5.62
C TYR A 417 11.76 -11.94 4.65
N LYS A 418 12.68 -11.46 3.81
CA LYS A 418 12.45 -10.35 2.88
C LYS A 418 13.14 -10.68 1.56
N TYR A 419 12.34 -10.70 0.50
CA TYR A 419 12.80 -10.88 -0.87
C TYR A 419 12.38 -9.66 -1.68
N TRP A 420 13.30 -9.14 -2.50
CA TRP A 420 13.02 -8.10 -3.49
C TRP A 420 13.03 -8.74 -4.87
N PRO A 421 11.87 -9.13 -5.43
CA PRO A 421 11.80 -9.85 -6.70
C PRO A 421 12.50 -9.11 -7.84
N THR A 422 12.33 -7.80 -7.93
CA THR A 422 12.92 -6.95 -8.97
C THR A 422 14.43 -6.77 -8.86
N GLN A 423 15.04 -7.22 -7.77
CA GLN A 423 16.50 -7.23 -7.59
C GLN A 423 17.04 -8.67 -7.52
N ASN A 424 16.15 -9.66 -7.55
CA ASN A 424 16.43 -11.04 -7.15
C ASN A 424 17.27 -11.13 -5.86
N ARG A 425 17.02 -10.22 -4.92
CA ARG A 425 17.84 -10.04 -3.72
C ARG A 425 17.09 -10.52 -2.49
N ARG A 426 17.81 -11.24 -1.64
CA ARG A 426 17.34 -11.67 -0.32
C ARG A 426 17.93 -10.78 0.76
N SER A 427 17.18 -10.56 1.83
CA SER A 427 17.66 -9.79 2.98
C SER A 427 18.65 -10.57 3.82
N THR A 428 19.65 -9.87 4.34
CA THR A 428 20.54 -10.37 5.40
C THR A 428 19.98 -10.10 6.80
N GLU A 429 18.97 -9.23 6.92
CA GLU A 429 18.20 -9.05 8.16
C GLU A 429 17.27 -10.24 8.40
N TYR A 430 16.91 -10.45 9.65
CA TYR A 430 15.93 -11.44 10.07
C TYR A 430 15.06 -10.89 11.20
N ASN A 431 13.81 -11.32 11.28
CA ASN A 431 12.89 -10.94 12.34
C ASN A 431 12.26 -12.19 12.96
N GLU A 432 12.69 -12.49 14.18
CA GLU A 432 12.27 -13.64 14.96
C GLU A 432 10.77 -13.64 15.30
N VAL A 433 10.16 -12.46 15.52
CA VAL A 433 8.72 -12.33 15.80
C VAL A 433 7.90 -12.82 14.61
N ARG A 434 8.27 -12.41 13.40
CA ARG A 434 7.57 -12.83 12.17
C ARG A 434 7.81 -14.30 11.83
N HIS A 435 8.98 -14.83 12.16
CA HIS A 435 9.26 -16.26 12.03
C HIS A 435 8.33 -17.11 12.92
N ILE A 436 8.10 -16.66 14.15
CA ILE A 436 7.18 -17.34 15.07
C ILE A 436 5.74 -17.32 14.55
N LEU A 437 5.29 -16.17 14.03
CA LEU A 437 3.94 -16.06 13.44
C LEU A 437 3.78 -17.00 12.24
N ALA A 438 4.79 -17.12 11.37
CA ALA A 438 4.78 -18.10 10.29
C ALA A 438 4.74 -19.56 10.79
N ALA A 439 5.41 -19.87 11.90
CA ALA A 439 5.32 -21.19 12.52
C ALA A 439 3.92 -21.46 13.11
N ARG A 440 3.27 -20.43 13.67
CA ARG A 440 1.87 -20.50 14.11
C ARG A 440 0.93 -20.75 12.94
N ASP A 441 1.10 -20.03 11.82
CA ASP A 441 0.28 -20.20 10.62
C ASP A 441 0.29 -21.65 10.11
N LEU A 442 1.44 -22.33 10.20
CA LEU A 442 1.55 -23.75 9.87
C LEU A 442 0.72 -24.63 10.82
N ALA A 443 0.73 -24.37 12.13
CA ALA A 443 -0.14 -25.10 13.06
C ALA A 443 -1.62 -24.85 12.76
N ASP A 444 -2.01 -23.60 12.48
CA ASP A 444 -3.38 -23.26 12.11
C ASP A 444 -3.81 -23.92 10.78
N ALA A 445 -2.94 -23.96 9.77
CA ALA A 445 -3.20 -24.62 8.48
C ALA A 445 -3.48 -26.13 8.63
N TRP A 446 -2.81 -26.78 9.59
CA TRP A 446 -3.06 -28.19 9.89
C TRP A 446 -4.53 -28.45 10.30
N ARG A 447 -5.16 -27.54 11.05
CA ARG A 447 -6.55 -27.71 11.51
C ARG A 447 -7.57 -27.83 10.37
N TYR A 448 -7.22 -27.34 9.18
CA TYR A 448 -8.10 -27.34 8.01
C TYR A 448 -7.82 -28.49 7.02
N LYS A 449 -6.59 -29.00 6.96
CA LYS A 449 -6.19 -30.06 6.01
C LYS A 449 -5.77 -31.38 6.65
N ASN A 450 -5.38 -31.36 7.92
CA ASN A 450 -4.74 -32.45 8.64
C ASN A 450 -3.50 -33.03 7.94
N ASP A 451 -2.75 -32.21 7.20
CA ASP A 451 -1.49 -32.62 6.55
C ASP A 451 -0.33 -32.59 7.56
N PRO A 452 0.28 -33.73 7.93
CA PRO A 452 1.34 -33.77 8.95
C PRO A 452 2.56 -32.89 8.64
N ALA A 453 2.80 -32.56 7.35
CA ALA A 453 3.89 -31.69 6.96
C ALA A 453 3.78 -30.29 7.60
N PHE A 454 2.56 -29.81 7.86
CA PHE A 454 2.34 -28.53 8.51
C PHE A 454 2.77 -28.54 9.98
N LEU A 455 2.43 -29.57 10.75
CA LEU A 455 2.86 -29.69 12.15
C LEU A 455 4.36 -29.93 12.29
N ASP A 456 4.94 -30.75 11.40
CA ASP A 456 6.39 -30.96 11.35
C ASP A 456 7.13 -29.65 11.02
N GLY A 457 6.65 -28.90 10.02
CA GLY A 457 7.18 -27.59 9.67
C GLY A 457 7.06 -26.58 10.81
N SER A 458 5.90 -26.52 11.47
CA SER A 458 5.65 -25.66 12.64
C SER A 458 6.63 -25.98 13.77
N ARG A 459 6.76 -27.27 14.16
CA ARG A 459 7.68 -27.71 15.21
C ARG A 459 9.13 -27.35 14.88
N LYS A 460 9.60 -27.68 13.68
CA LYS A 460 10.98 -27.40 13.23
C LYS A 460 11.29 -25.90 13.21
N ALA A 461 10.35 -25.08 12.76
CA ALA A 461 10.48 -23.64 12.84
C ALA A 461 10.56 -23.19 14.32
N MET A 462 9.71 -23.69 15.20
CA MET A 462 9.81 -23.36 16.63
C MET A 462 11.12 -23.85 17.27
N GLU A 463 11.68 -25.00 16.85
CA GLU A 463 13.00 -25.48 17.28
C GLU A 463 14.14 -24.52 16.89
N TRP A 464 14.02 -23.81 15.76
CA TRP A 464 14.95 -22.74 15.38
C TRP A 464 15.02 -21.66 16.48
N LEU A 465 13.86 -21.28 17.04
CA LEU A 465 13.75 -20.27 18.09
C LEU A 465 14.35 -20.75 19.42
N LEU A 466 14.21 -22.04 19.74
CA LEU A 466 14.72 -22.61 21.00
C LEU A 466 16.24 -22.46 21.15
N ARG A 467 16.97 -22.25 20.06
CA ARG A 467 18.42 -21.94 20.08
C ARG A 467 18.74 -20.60 20.78
N TYR A 468 17.74 -19.74 20.93
CA TYR A 468 17.85 -18.41 21.53
C TYR A 468 17.18 -18.31 22.91
N GLN A 469 16.69 -19.42 23.45
CA GLN A 469 16.04 -19.43 24.76
C GLN A 469 17.06 -19.14 25.87
N ILE A 470 16.63 -18.39 26.89
CA ILE A 470 17.40 -18.14 28.10
C ILE A 470 16.48 -18.47 29.28
N HIS A 471 16.97 -19.30 30.19
CA HIS A 471 16.34 -19.65 31.46
C HIS A 471 16.97 -18.85 32.60
N ASP A 472 16.25 -18.74 33.72
CA ASP A 472 16.72 -18.11 34.95
C ASP A 472 17.95 -18.81 35.52
N THR A 473 18.07 -20.12 35.32
CA THR A 473 19.20 -20.94 35.78
C THR A 473 20.42 -20.94 34.86
N ASP A 474 20.34 -20.35 33.67
CA ASP A 474 21.46 -20.33 32.73
C ASP A 474 22.63 -19.51 33.28
N LYS A 475 23.84 -19.80 32.82
CA LYS A 475 25.02 -19.01 33.18
C LYS A 475 24.94 -17.61 32.58
N HIS A 476 25.26 -16.60 33.39
CA HIS A 476 25.35 -15.22 32.94
C HIS A 476 26.54 -15.04 31.97
N HIS A 477 26.23 -14.97 30.68
CA HIS A 477 27.24 -14.81 29.61
C HIS A 477 27.30 -13.40 29.02
N THR A 478 26.39 -12.49 29.43
CA THR A 478 26.20 -11.18 28.80
C THR A 478 25.83 -10.11 29.82
N GLN A 479 25.91 -8.83 29.45
CA GLN A 479 25.40 -7.71 30.28
C GLN A 479 23.87 -7.62 30.33
N LEU A 480 23.16 -8.36 29.49
CA LEU A 480 21.70 -8.41 29.51
C LEU A 480 21.18 -9.19 30.73
N PRO A 481 20.05 -8.77 31.32
CA PRO A 481 19.47 -9.44 32.47
C PRO A 481 19.02 -10.86 32.14
N HIS A 482 19.04 -11.73 33.17
CA HIS A 482 18.39 -13.04 33.12
C HIS A 482 16.91 -12.91 33.42
N PRO A 483 16.05 -13.77 32.84
CA PRO A 483 14.63 -13.75 33.14
C PRO A 483 14.39 -13.95 34.65
N PRO A 484 13.28 -13.43 35.20
CA PRO A 484 12.90 -13.69 36.60
C PRO A 484 12.83 -15.19 36.94
N PRO A 485 13.00 -15.56 38.23
CA PRO A 485 12.94 -16.95 38.66
C PRO A 485 11.66 -17.67 38.17
N GLY A 486 11.81 -18.90 37.68
CA GLY A 486 10.70 -19.70 37.17
C GLY A 486 10.14 -19.25 35.81
N SER A 487 10.85 -18.38 35.09
CA SER A 487 10.43 -17.88 33.78
C SER A 487 11.52 -18.02 32.71
N MET A 488 11.16 -17.79 31.45
CA MET A 488 12.10 -17.83 30.33
C MET A 488 11.82 -16.73 29.30
N LEU A 489 12.85 -16.39 28.52
CA LEU A 489 12.75 -15.43 27.41
C LEU A 489 13.58 -15.88 26.20
N PHE A 490 13.53 -15.11 25.12
CA PHE A 490 14.41 -15.27 23.96
C PHE A 490 15.38 -14.09 23.81
N ARG A 491 16.63 -14.38 23.45
CA ARG A 491 17.68 -13.39 23.16
C ARG A 491 18.20 -13.57 21.74
N TYR A 492 17.78 -12.68 20.84
CA TYR A 492 18.14 -12.73 19.42
C TYR A 492 18.77 -11.41 18.94
N PRO A 493 19.85 -11.45 18.14
CA PRO A 493 20.76 -12.60 17.93
C PRO A 493 21.62 -12.86 19.18
N LEU A 494 22.26 -14.03 19.32
CA LEU A 494 23.17 -14.28 20.47
C LEU A 494 24.45 -13.43 20.45
N ASP A 495 24.83 -12.92 19.28
CA ASP A 495 26.06 -12.16 19.06
C ASP A 495 25.97 -10.76 19.70
N GLU A 496 26.74 -10.51 20.76
CA GLU A 496 26.78 -9.21 21.45
C GLU A 496 27.20 -8.05 20.54
N ALA A 497 28.03 -8.30 19.52
CA ALA A 497 28.43 -7.28 18.55
C ALA A 497 27.23 -6.76 17.74
N LYS A 498 26.16 -7.58 17.66
CA LYS A 498 24.89 -7.23 17.01
C LYS A 498 23.86 -6.66 17.99
N ARG A 499 24.25 -6.39 19.25
CA ARG A 499 23.42 -5.79 20.30
C ARG A 499 22.08 -6.52 20.48
N PRO A 500 22.10 -7.74 21.05
CA PRO A 500 20.88 -8.47 21.37
C PRO A 500 19.89 -7.59 22.12
N ASN A 501 18.60 -7.81 21.87
CA ASN A 501 17.56 -7.29 22.73
C ASN A 501 16.66 -8.42 23.23
N GLN A 502 16.00 -8.17 24.35
CA GLN A 502 15.07 -9.10 24.98
C GLN A 502 13.69 -8.42 24.93
N LYS A 503 13.00 -8.64 23.80
CA LYS A 503 11.69 -8.04 23.54
C LYS A 503 10.60 -8.90 24.17
N LEU A 504 9.69 -8.26 24.91
CA LEU A 504 8.50 -8.93 25.42
C LEU A 504 7.63 -9.47 24.26
N GLY A 505 7.48 -8.71 23.18
CA GLY A 505 6.72 -9.14 22.00
C GLY A 505 7.17 -10.51 21.46
N THR A 506 8.49 -10.80 21.44
CA THR A 506 9.01 -12.10 21.01
C THR A 506 8.52 -13.25 21.90
N VAL A 507 8.47 -13.06 23.21
CA VAL A 507 7.96 -14.08 24.14
C VAL A 507 6.45 -14.22 24.04
N ALA A 508 5.73 -13.09 23.91
CA ALA A 508 4.28 -13.08 23.74
C ALA A 508 3.84 -13.81 22.46
N VAL A 509 4.45 -13.54 21.30
CA VAL A 509 4.11 -14.29 20.08
C VAL A 509 4.57 -15.74 20.12
N ALA A 510 5.67 -16.06 20.82
CA ALA A 510 6.11 -17.45 21.01
C ALA A 510 5.10 -18.26 21.80
N LEU A 511 4.44 -17.65 22.81
CA LEU A 511 3.31 -18.25 23.51
C LEU A 511 2.18 -18.57 22.54
N LEU A 512 1.79 -17.63 21.67
CA LEU A 512 0.74 -17.86 20.68
C LEU A 512 1.08 -19.04 19.75
N GLY A 513 2.34 -19.12 19.28
CA GLY A 513 2.80 -20.22 18.44
C GLY A 513 2.78 -21.58 19.14
N TRP A 514 3.34 -21.67 20.34
CA TRP A 514 3.38 -22.93 21.10
C TRP A 514 1.99 -23.39 21.55
N VAL A 515 1.10 -22.47 21.96
CA VAL A 515 -0.29 -22.80 22.30
C VAL A 515 -1.04 -23.30 21.06
N ALA A 516 -0.92 -22.64 19.90
CA ALA A 516 -1.56 -23.10 18.67
C ALA A 516 -1.07 -24.49 18.25
N TRP A 517 0.24 -24.77 18.39
CA TRP A 517 0.81 -26.08 18.13
C TRP A 517 0.30 -27.15 19.11
N ALA A 518 0.27 -26.85 20.41
CA ALA A 518 -0.21 -27.76 21.45
C ALA A 518 -1.70 -28.08 21.27
N GLN A 519 -2.53 -27.08 20.98
CA GLN A 519 -3.96 -27.26 20.66
C GLN A 519 -4.17 -28.10 19.41
N SER A 520 -3.34 -27.91 18.38
CA SER A 520 -3.44 -28.68 17.14
C SER A 520 -3.04 -30.14 17.35
N THR A 521 -2.01 -30.40 18.14
CA THR A 521 -1.51 -31.76 18.38
C THR A 521 -2.26 -32.50 19.50
N GLY A 522 -2.90 -31.77 20.41
CA GLY A 522 -3.32 -32.30 21.72
C GLY A 522 -2.15 -32.69 22.62
N SER A 523 -0.92 -32.25 22.32
CA SER A 523 0.29 -32.60 23.07
C SER A 523 0.52 -31.63 24.23
N HIS A 524 0.87 -32.19 25.39
CA HIS A 524 1.21 -31.45 26.61
C HIS A 524 2.73 -31.36 26.85
N GLU A 525 3.55 -31.80 25.88
CA GLU A 525 5.01 -31.89 26.08
C GLU A 525 5.68 -30.52 26.29
N GLU A 526 5.04 -29.43 25.87
CA GLU A 526 5.56 -28.07 25.98
C GLU A 526 4.86 -27.24 27.09
N ASP A 527 3.99 -27.84 27.90
CA ASP A 527 3.19 -27.12 28.92
C ASP A 527 4.07 -26.36 29.91
N GLU A 528 5.18 -26.96 30.37
CA GLU A 528 6.13 -26.28 31.27
C GLU A 528 6.76 -25.05 30.59
N ARG A 529 7.10 -25.16 29.31
CA ARG A 529 7.68 -24.05 28.54
C ARG A 529 6.67 -22.92 28.38
N ILE A 530 5.43 -23.26 28.03
CA ILE A 530 4.32 -22.31 27.91
C ILE A 530 4.16 -21.55 29.23
N ARG A 531 4.13 -22.25 30.37
CA ARG A 531 4.05 -21.60 31.69
C ARG A 531 5.23 -20.67 31.98
N LYS A 532 6.47 -21.10 31.73
CA LYS A 532 7.66 -20.25 31.94
C LYS A 532 7.65 -18.97 31.07
N MET A 533 7.17 -19.06 29.83
CA MET A 533 7.01 -17.88 28.97
C MET A 533 5.85 -16.98 29.43
N ALA A 534 4.75 -17.57 29.93
CA ALA A 534 3.61 -16.84 30.49
C ALA A 534 4.02 -16.08 31.75
N GLU A 535 4.81 -16.71 32.63
CA GLU A 535 5.39 -16.07 33.81
C GLU A 535 6.27 -14.89 33.47
N PHE A 536 7.14 -15.03 32.46
CA PHE A 536 7.94 -13.92 31.98
C PHE A 536 7.02 -12.79 31.51
N THR A 537 6.06 -13.09 30.64
CA THR A 537 5.10 -12.12 30.10
C THR A 537 4.37 -11.37 31.21
N ARG A 538 3.83 -12.09 32.21
CA ARG A 538 3.15 -11.53 33.38
C ARG A 538 4.07 -10.63 34.22
N SER A 539 5.33 -11.03 34.43
CA SER A 539 6.32 -10.27 35.20
C SER A 539 6.71 -8.93 34.57
N ARG A 540 6.43 -8.75 33.28
CA ARG A 540 6.69 -7.49 32.56
C ARG A 540 5.59 -6.46 32.71
N MET A 541 4.46 -6.81 33.35
CA MET A 541 3.45 -5.80 33.67
C MET A 541 3.84 -5.04 34.95
N LEU A 542 3.94 -3.72 34.82
CA LEU A 542 4.18 -2.82 35.93
C LEU A 542 2.95 -2.72 36.84
N GLU A 543 3.12 -2.23 38.06
CA GLU A 543 2.04 -2.09 39.05
C GLU A 543 0.86 -1.27 38.53
N ASN A 544 1.12 -0.26 37.70
CA ASN A 544 0.10 0.59 37.11
C ASN A 544 -0.67 -0.05 35.95
N GLY A 545 -0.32 -1.27 35.51
CA GLY A 545 -0.96 -1.99 34.41
C GLY A 545 -0.29 -1.82 33.05
N LYS A 546 0.75 -0.99 32.94
CA LYS A 546 1.53 -0.84 31.71
C LYS A 546 2.47 -2.03 31.53
N PHE A 547 2.60 -2.55 30.31
CA PHE A 547 3.66 -3.52 29.99
C PHE A 547 4.99 -2.83 29.66
N ASP A 548 6.08 -3.39 30.16
CA ASP A 548 7.45 -2.97 29.81
C ASP A 548 7.96 -3.78 28.60
N PRO A 549 8.07 -3.16 27.40
CA PRO A 549 8.29 -3.88 26.15
C PRO A 549 9.69 -4.45 26.00
N TYR A 550 10.67 -3.93 26.74
CA TYR A 550 12.07 -4.37 26.67
C TYR A 550 12.56 -4.74 28.06
N TYR A 551 13.20 -5.90 28.17
CA TYR A 551 13.86 -6.31 29.40
C TYR A 551 15.37 -6.18 29.23
N VAL A 552 15.90 -4.99 29.41
CA VAL A 552 17.33 -4.69 29.16
C VAL A 552 17.92 -3.89 30.32
N HIS A 553 19.24 -3.89 30.46
CA HIS A 553 19.91 -3.09 31.49
C HIS A 553 19.81 -1.58 31.19
N ARG A 554 19.96 -0.75 32.22
CA ARG A 554 19.78 0.72 32.14
C ARG A 554 20.62 1.44 31.09
N ALA A 555 21.79 0.89 30.75
CA ALA A 555 22.69 1.48 29.75
C ALA A 555 22.39 1.01 28.32
N HIS A 556 21.41 0.12 28.12
CA HIS A 556 21.00 -0.32 26.80
C HIS A 556 20.13 0.76 26.13
N SER A 557 20.29 0.96 24.82
CA SER A 557 19.51 1.95 24.05
C SER A 557 18.01 1.67 23.93
N TYR A 558 17.52 0.55 24.47
CA TYR A 558 16.09 0.19 24.48
C TYR A 558 15.50 0.32 25.89
N TYR A 559 16.30 0.71 26.88
CA TYR A 559 15.82 0.87 28.24
C TYR A 559 14.83 2.04 28.32
N GLY A 560 13.59 1.75 28.71
CA GLY A 560 12.52 2.76 28.80
C GLY A 560 11.93 3.18 27.45
N GLU A 561 12.38 2.57 26.35
CA GLU A 561 11.77 2.79 25.04
C GLU A 561 10.32 2.32 25.02
N LYS A 562 9.49 3.00 24.23
CA LYS A 562 8.07 2.65 24.07
C LYS A 562 7.88 1.72 22.88
N ASN A 563 6.89 0.84 22.99
CA ASN A 563 6.38 0.06 21.88
C ASN A 563 4.93 -0.30 22.20
N ASP A 564 3.99 0.36 21.52
CA ASP A 564 2.56 0.25 21.83
C ASP A 564 1.88 -0.96 21.16
N ILE A 565 2.61 -1.77 20.37
CA ILE A 565 2.15 -3.08 19.86
C ILE A 565 2.10 -4.11 21.00
N VAL A 566 3.20 -4.17 21.76
CA VAL A 566 3.48 -5.24 22.73
C VAL A 566 2.42 -5.43 23.81
N PRO A 567 1.75 -4.39 24.35
CA PRO A 567 0.73 -4.57 25.38
C PRO A 567 -0.43 -5.46 24.94
N GLY A 568 -0.90 -5.29 23.69
CA GLY A 568 -1.96 -6.11 23.14
C GLY A 568 -1.50 -7.55 22.88
N GLU A 569 -0.30 -7.74 22.34
CA GLU A 569 0.29 -9.07 22.12
C GLU A 569 0.42 -9.84 23.44
N ALA A 570 0.95 -9.19 24.48
CA ALA A 570 1.12 -9.77 25.81
C ALA A 570 -0.22 -10.13 26.47
N GLY A 571 -1.20 -9.23 26.37
CA GLY A 571 -2.56 -9.49 26.86
C GLY A 571 -3.21 -10.67 26.15
N LEU A 572 -3.18 -10.70 24.81
CA LEU A 572 -3.72 -11.82 24.05
C LEU A 572 -3.04 -13.13 24.41
N ALA A 573 -1.71 -13.14 24.50
CA ALA A 573 -0.95 -14.34 24.86
C ALA A 573 -1.35 -14.90 26.23
N LEU A 574 -1.47 -14.05 27.25
CA LEU A 574 -1.94 -14.48 28.59
C LEU A 574 -3.39 -15.00 28.55
N GLY A 575 -4.25 -14.37 27.76
CA GLY A 575 -5.63 -14.84 27.55
C GLY A 575 -5.72 -16.20 26.86
N MET A 576 -4.84 -16.46 25.88
CA MET A 576 -4.76 -17.77 25.20
C MET A 576 -4.23 -18.86 26.13
N VAL A 577 -3.27 -18.53 27.01
CA VAL A 577 -2.77 -19.44 28.05
C VAL A 577 -3.87 -19.78 29.06
N ALA A 578 -4.63 -18.78 29.50
CA ALA A 578 -5.78 -18.97 30.38
C ALA A 578 -6.79 -19.95 29.79
N GLU A 579 -7.14 -19.79 28.51
CA GLU A 579 -8.08 -20.68 27.82
C GLU A 579 -7.50 -22.09 27.67
N TYR A 580 -6.25 -22.21 27.24
CA TYR A 580 -5.59 -23.50 27.02
C TYR A 580 -5.52 -24.36 28.30
N PHE A 581 -5.18 -23.75 29.44
CA PHE A 581 -5.11 -24.48 30.72
C PHE A 581 -6.42 -24.48 31.51
N GLY A 582 -7.41 -23.65 31.14
CA GLY A 582 -8.62 -23.44 31.94
C GLY A 582 -8.35 -22.71 33.26
N GLU A 583 -7.35 -21.82 33.29
CA GLU A 583 -6.82 -21.18 34.49
C GLU A 583 -6.99 -19.66 34.46
N ASN A 584 -7.98 -19.15 35.19
CA ASN A 584 -8.31 -17.71 35.20
C ASN A 584 -7.24 -16.83 35.87
N GLU A 585 -6.30 -17.40 36.64
CA GLU A 585 -5.22 -16.63 37.27
C GLU A 585 -4.32 -15.90 36.24
N TRP A 586 -4.22 -16.44 35.02
CA TRP A 586 -3.52 -15.79 33.91
C TRP A 586 -4.24 -14.53 33.41
N LEU A 587 -5.50 -14.29 33.80
CA LEU A 587 -6.29 -13.12 33.42
C LEU A 587 -6.26 -11.97 34.44
N GLU A 588 -5.63 -12.16 35.61
CA GLU A 588 -5.57 -11.14 36.67
C GLU A 588 -4.86 -9.83 36.25
N TYR A 589 -4.15 -9.84 35.12
CA TYR A 589 -3.52 -8.65 34.57
C TYR A 589 -4.55 -7.65 34.02
N TYR A 590 -5.68 -8.13 33.49
CA TYR A 590 -6.52 -7.35 32.57
C TYR A 590 -7.27 -6.18 33.23
N PRO A 591 -7.77 -6.26 34.48
CA PRO A 591 -8.33 -5.09 35.16
C PRO A 591 -7.32 -3.94 35.29
N ARG A 592 -6.04 -4.25 35.50
CA ARG A 592 -4.95 -3.24 35.51
C ARG A 592 -4.64 -2.75 34.10
N PHE A 593 -4.68 -3.63 33.12
CA PHE A 593 -4.55 -3.27 31.70
C PHE A 593 -5.58 -2.21 31.28
N ILE A 594 -6.89 -2.44 31.52
CA ILE A 594 -7.93 -1.45 31.22
C ILE A 594 -7.66 -0.14 31.98
N LYS A 595 -7.38 -0.23 33.28
CA LYS A 595 -7.15 0.95 34.14
C LYS A 595 -6.07 1.88 33.57
N PHE A 596 -5.06 1.33 32.89
CA PHE A 596 -4.02 2.12 32.23
C PHE A 596 -4.37 2.48 30.78
N TYR A 597 -4.67 1.49 29.95
CA TYR A 597 -4.73 1.67 28.49
C TYR A 597 -6.04 2.30 28.01
N GLN A 598 -7.16 2.14 28.71
CA GLN A 598 -8.41 2.79 28.31
C GLN A 598 -8.33 4.33 28.39
N PRO A 599 -7.93 4.96 29.52
CA PRO A 599 -7.76 6.40 29.55
C PRO A 599 -6.63 6.89 28.63
N TRP A 600 -5.56 6.10 28.46
CA TRP A 600 -4.49 6.41 27.50
C TRP A 600 -5.02 6.45 26.06
N PHE A 601 -5.75 5.42 25.63
CA PHE A 601 -6.34 5.32 24.30
C PHE A 601 -7.31 6.47 24.07
N ARG A 602 -8.26 6.69 24.98
CA ARG A 602 -9.23 7.80 24.90
C ARG A 602 -8.57 9.17 24.80
N SER A 603 -7.49 9.40 25.55
CA SER A 603 -6.73 10.65 25.49
C SER A 603 -6.09 10.87 24.11
N ARG A 604 -5.52 9.81 23.52
CA ARG A 604 -4.90 9.85 22.19
C ARG A 604 -5.92 9.92 21.06
N ALA A 605 -6.99 9.13 21.12
CA ALA A 605 -8.07 9.13 20.14
C ALA A 605 -8.77 10.50 20.04
N LYS A 606 -8.83 11.28 21.13
CA LYS A 606 -9.32 12.67 21.14
C LYS A 606 -8.37 13.70 20.51
N GLN A 607 -7.11 13.35 20.24
CA GLN A 607 -6.13 14.25 19.60
C GLN A 607 -6.31 14.29 18.07
N THR A 608 -7.53 14.10 17.59
CA THR A 608 -7.87 14.32 16.19
C THR A 608 -7.53 15.75 15.80
N ASN A 609 -6.91 15.92 14.64
CA ASN A 609 -6.67 17.23 14.09
C ASN A 609 -7.98 17.80 13.53
N PRO A 610 -8.50 18.93 14.05
CA PRO A 610 -9.74 19.51 13.54
C PRO A 610 -9.63 20.04 12.10
N TYR A 611 -8.40 20.15 11.58
CA TYR A 611 -8.11 20.54 10.19
C TYR A 611 -7.65 19.37 9.33
N GLY A 612 -7.60 18.15 9.88
CA GLY A 612 -7.29 16.94 9.12
C GLY A 612 -8.34 16.69 8.04
N ARG A 613 -7.93 16.05 6.95
CA ARG A 613 -8.81 15.66 5.83
C ARG A 613 -8.60 14.20 5.58
N TRP A 614 -9.61 13.39 5.88
CA TRP A 614 -9.44 11.96 5.78
C TRP A 614 -9.01 11.53 4.36
N PRO A 615 -8.05 10.59 4.22
CA PRO A 615 -7.30 9.88 5.28
C PRO A 615 -6.07 10.65 5.83
N HIS A 616 -5.74 11.81 5.25
CA HIS A 616 -4.57 12.61 5.55
C HIS A 616 -4.73 13.46 6.83
N SER A 617 -3.69 13.45 7.66
CA SER A 617 -3.58 14.37 8.80
C SER A 617 -4.73 14.33 9.82
N SER A 618 -5.59 13.29 9.83
CA SER A 618 -6.63 13.09 10.87
C SER A 618 -6.01 13.05 12.28
N TYR A 619 -4.77 12.57 12.36
CA TYR A 619 -3.94 12.60 13.56
C TYR A 619 -2.54 13.10 13.20
N ALA A 620 -1.84 13.66 14.19
CA ALA A 620 -0.38 13.80 14.09
C ALA A 620 0.26 12.42 13.95
N ASN A 621 1.35 12.30 13.16
CA ASN A 621 1.95 11.01 12.81
C ASN A 621 2.35 10.17 14.04
N GLU A 622 2.85 10.79 15.11
CA GLU A 622 3.19 10.07 16.36
C GLU A 622 1.95 9.45 17.00
N THR A 623 0.89 10.25 17.22
CA THR A 623 -0.38 9.76 17.79
C THR A 623 -1.01 8.68 16.93
N ARG A 624 -0.98 8.87 15.60
CA ARG A 624 -1.42 7.87 14.64
C ARG A 624 -0.65 6.57 14.87
N LEU A 625 0.69 6.61 14.85
CA LEU A 625 1.54 5.43 15.00
C LEU A 625 1.34 4.68 16.30
N ASP A 626 1.13 5.38 17.41
CA ASP A 626 0.84 4.79 18.73
C ASP A 626 -0.48 4.01 18.68
N LEU A 627 -1.56 4.65 18.21
CA LEU A 627 -2.90 4.06 18.21
C LEU A 627 -3.01 2.89 17.23
N VAL A 628 -2.49 3.05 16.01
CA VAL A 628 -2.58 2.03 14.96
C VAL A 628 -1.83 0.76 15.40
N GLN A 629 -0.71 0.88 16.10
CA GLN A 629 0.06 -0.26 16.59
C GLN A 629 -0.65 -1.02 17.73
N PHE A 630 -1.33 -0.28 18.60
CA PHE A 630 -2.03 -0.83 19.76
C PHE A 630 -3.35 -1.52 19.40
N GLY A 631 -4.12 -0.91 18.48
CA GLY A 631 -5.52 -1.24 18.21
C GLY A 631 -5.83 -2.74 18.07
N PRO A 632 -5.40 -3.40 16.98
CA PRO A 632 -5.86 -4.75 16.65
C PRO A 632 -5.56 -5.78 17.74
N TRP A 633 -4.35 -5.74 18.31
CA TRP A 633 -3.95 -6.67 19.37
C TRP A 633 -4.73 -6.44 20.67
N ALA A 634 -5.02 -5.18 21.01
CA ALA A 634 -5.83 -4.86 22.17
C ALA A 634 -7.28 -5.34 22.01
N VAL A 635 -7.86 -5.25 20.80
CA VAL A 635 -9.20 -5.80 20.52
C VAL A 635 -9.19 -7.32 20.69
N MET A 636 -8.19 -8.02 20.14
CA MET A 636 -8.06 -9.48 20.29
C MET A 636 -7.89 -9.89 21.77
N ALA A 637 -7.05 -9.19 22.53
CA ALA A 637 -6.89 -9.43 23.96
C ALA A 637 -8.21 -9.21 24.74
N SER A 638 -8.96 -8.17 24.38
CA SER A 638 -10.26 -7.85 24.98
C SER A 638 -11.31 -8.91 24.68
N LYS A 639 -11.36 -9.38 23.42
CA LYS A 639 -12.19 -10.54 23.03
C LYS A 639 -11.86 -11.74 23.89
N GLN A 640 -10.58 -12.06 24.04
CA GLN A 640 -10.18 -13.28 24.73
C GLN A 640 -10.57 -13.23 26.21
N TYR A 641 -10.30 -12.11 26.88
CA TYR A 641 -10.72 -11.90 28.26
C TYR A 641 -12.25 -11.92 28.42
N TYR A 642 -12.98 -11.23 27.55
CA TYR A 642 -14.45 -11.20 27.57
C TYR A 642 -15.04 -12.61 27.40
N MET A 643 -14.52 -13.42 26.47
CA MET A 643 -15.06 -14.76 26.24
C MET A 643 -14.96 -15.66 27.47
N MET A 644 -13.89 -15.53 28.26
CA MET A 644 -13.66 -16.32 29.46
C MET A 644 -14.39 -15.79 30.71
N THR A 645 -14.50 -14.46 30.85
CA THR A 645 -14.98 -13.83 32.10
C THR A 645 -16.38 -13.24 31.99
N LYS A 646 -16.84 -12.96 30.77
CA LYS A 646 -18.06 -12.21 30.47
C LYS A 646 -18.09 -10.80 31.06
N ASP A 647 -16.93 -10.22 31.37
CA ASP A 647 -16.80 -8.85 31.86
C ASP A 647 -17.09 -7.83 30.74
N ALA A 648 -18.21 -7.13 30.87
CA ALA A 648 -18.67 -6.16 29.88
C ALA A 648 -17.67 -5.01 29.64
N ALA A 649 -16.86 -4.63 30.64
CA ALA A 649 -15.89 -3.55 30.47
C ALA A 649 -14.82 -3.88 29.41
N ALA A 650 -14.47 -5.16 29.28
CA ALA A 650 -13.57 -5.64 28.24
C ALA A 650 -14.22 -5.57 26.85
N ALA A 651 -15.47 -6.01 26.74
CA ALA A 651 -16.23 -5.92 25.50
C ALA A 651 -16.38 -4.47 25.02
N GLU A 652 -16.80 -3.57 25.91
CA GLU A 652 -16.94 -2.14 25.62
C GLU A 652 -15.63 -1.52 25.15
N PHE A 653 -14.51 -1.81 25.83
CA PHE A 653 -13.22 -1.27 25.43
C PHE A 653 -12.72 -1.84 24.08
N GLY A 654 -12.91 -3.14 23.85
CA GLY A 654 -12.58 -3.77 22.57
C GLY A 654 -13.37 -3.20 21.40
N LEU A 655 -14.69 -3.01 21.58
CA LEU A 655 -15.55 -2.42 20.55
C LEU A 655 -15.22 -0.95 20.30
N GLU A 656 -14.93 -0.17 21.35
CA GLU A 656 -14.51 1.25 21.22
C GLU A 656 -13.26 1.40 20.34
N ILE A 657 -12.27 0.51 20.50
CA ILE A 657 -11.05 0.52 19.67
C ILE A 657 -11.37 0.09 18.23
N ALA A 658 -12.22 -0.92 18.05
CA ALA A 658 -12.58 -1.43 16.73
C ALA A 658 -13.35 -0.40 15.91
N ASP A 659 -14.34 0.27 16.50
CA ASP A 659 -15.05 1.38 15.87
C ASP A 659 -14.07 2.46 15.42
N TRP A 660 -13.12 2.84 16.28
CA TRP A 660 -12.07 3.79 15.90
C TRP A 660 -11.20 3.30 14.73
N MET A 661 -10.83 2.01 14.68
CA MET A 661 -10.06 1.45 13.56
C MET A 661 -10.85 1.53 12.25
N ILE A 662 -12.14 1.19 12.27
CA ILE A 662 -13.03 1.21 11.10
C ILE A 662 -13.30 2.66 10.66
N ASP A 663 -13.60 3.55 11.60
CA ASP A 663 -13.98 4.93 11.32
C ASP A 663 -12.80 5.77 10.85
N TYR A 664 -11.57 5.46 11.26
CA TYR A 664 -10.42 6.29 10.92
C TYR A 664 -9.42 5.62 9.96
N TYR A 665 -9.36 4.30 9.83
CA TYR A 665 -8.27 3.63 9.09
C TYR A 665 -8.69 2.62 8.05
N GLU A 666 -9.92 2.13 8.11
CA GLU A 666 -10.44 1.21 7.10
C GLU A 666 -10.90 1.96 5.86
N TRP A 667 -10.45 1.49 4.70
CA TRP A 667 -11.02 1.86 3.41
C TRP A 667 -12.35 1.15 3.23
N THR A 668 -13.44 1.79 3.63
CA THR A 668 -14.78 1.23 3.46
C THR A 668 -15.32 1.44 2.05
N SER A 669 -16.39 0.74 1.70
CA SER A 669 -17.00 0.82 0.37
C SER A 669 -17.52 2.21 0.00
N ASP A 670 -17.73 3.11 0.95
CA ASP A 670 -18.19 4.49 0.79
C ASP A 670 -17.02 5.50 0.75
N ARG A 671 -15.84 5.13 1.26
CA ARG A 671 -14.71 6.04 1.41
C ARG A 671 -13.48 5.69 0.58
N ALA A 672 -13.40 4.48 0.02
CA ALA A 672 -12.26 4.07 -0.81
C ALA A 672 -12.14 4.87 -2.13
N PRO A 673 -11.04 5.61 -2.37
CA PRO A 673 -10.82 6.37 -3.61
C PRO A 673 -10.65 5.46 -4.83
N PHE A 674 -10.21 4.22 -4.59
CA PHE A 674 -10.07 3.20 -5.61
C PHE A 674 -10.75 1.89 -5.19
N PRO A 675 -11.31 1.12 -6.14
CA PRO A 675 -11.97 -0.14 -5.83
C PRO A 675 -11.06 -1.19 -5.18
N ASP A 676 -9.76 -1.18 -5.50
CA ASP A 676 -8.77 -2.11 -4.94
C ASP A 676 -8.34 -1.75 -3.51
N TYR A 677 -8.89 -0.68 -2.92
CA TYR A 677 -8.61 -0.30 -1.54
C TYR A 677 -9.61 -0.87 -0.53
N VAL A 678 -10.81 -1.22 -0.98
CA VAL A 678 -11.93 -1.61 -0.11
C VAL A 678 -11.55 -2.79 0.79
N GLY A 679 -11.81 -2.66 2.09
CA GLY A 679 -11.49 -3.63 3.14
C GLY A 679 -10.04 -3.60 3.62
N GLY A 680 -9.19 -2.81 2.98
CA GLY A 680 -7.81 -2.61 3.41
C GLY A 680 -7.69 -1.52 4.48
N TYR A 681 -6.62 -1.59 5.26
CA TYR A 681 -6.30 -0.60 6.28
C TYR A 681 -5.03 0.16 5.88
N TYR A 682 -5.07 1.48 5.98
CA TYR A 682 -3.88 2.30 5.71
C TYR A 682 -3.07 2.52 6.98
N LYS A 683 -1.75 2.52 6.84
CA LYS A 683 -0.85 3.00 7.89
C LYS A 683 -0.47 4.45 7.59
N LEU A 684 0.02 4.73 6.39
CA LEU A 684 0.19 6.09 5.89
C LEU A 684 -0.87 6.41 4.82
N PRO A 685 -1.31 7.67 4.72
CA PRO A 685 -2.29 8.08 3.71
C PRO A 685 -1.86 7.81 2.26
N GLU A 686 -0.55 7.84 1.99
CA GLU A 686 0.04 7.60 0.67
C GLU A 686 0.47 6.14 0.45
N GLU A 687 0.30 5.28 1.46
CA GLU A 687 0.54 3.85 1.32
C GLU A 687 -0.71 3.18 0.75
N LEU A 688 -0.51 2.32 -0.26
CA LEU A 688 -1.56 1.37 -0.64
C LEU A 688 -2.02 0.59 0.60
N PRO A 689 -3.29 0.15 0.68
CA PRO A 689 -3.71 -0.74 1.75
C PRO A 689 -2.73 -1.90 1.88
N ALA A 690 -2.06 -1.92 3.03
CA ALA A 690 -0.73 -2.52 3.15
C ALA A 690 -0.78 -3.84 3.91
N MET A 691 0.40 -4.40 4.13
CA MET A 691 0.70 -5.50 5.06
C MET A 691 -0.06 -5.38 6.37
N GLN A 692 -0.30 -4.18 6.90
CA GLN A 692 -1.02 -4.06 8.17
C GLN A 692 -2.44 -4.62 8.12
N SER A 693 -3.12 -4.57 6.97
CA SER A 693 -4.51 -4.99 6.83
C SER A 693 -4.80 -6.36 7.46
N PHE A 694 -3.88 -7.33 7.38
CA PHE A 694 -4.10 -8.66 8.00
C PHE A 694 -4.39 -8.57 9.51
N CYS A 695 -3.61 -7.78 10.27
CA CYS A 695 -3.72 -7.71 11.72
C CYS A 695 -4.97 -6.93 12.13
N TYR A 696 -5.34 -5.92 11.34
CA TYR A 696 -6.53 -5.11 11.58
C TYR A 696 -7.78 -5.90 11.26
N SER A 697 -7.77 -6.69 10.19
CA SER A 697 -8.83 -7.64 9.89
C SER A 697 -9.01 -8.67 11.01
N GLU A 698 -7.92 -9.18 11.63
CA GLU A 698 -8.02 -10.03 12.83
C GLU A 698 -8.65 -9.30 14.03
N GLY A 699 -8.23 -8.04 14.27
CA GLY A 699 -8.83 -7.19 15.30
C GLY A 699 -10.33 -6.96 15.08
N THR A 700 -10.73 -6.57 13.87
CA THR A 700 -12.13 -6.36 13.48
C THR A 700 -12.94 -7.65 13.54
N ALA A 701 -12.36 -8.79 13.16
CA ALA A 701 -13.00 -10.09 13.34
C ALA A 701 -13.16 -10.47 14.83
N ALA A 702 -12.21 -10.11 15.69
CA ALA A 702 -12.34 -10.28 17.13
C ALA A 702 -13.45 -9.39 17.71
N ALA A 703 -13.59 -8.15 17.25
CA ALA A 703 -14.71 -7.27 17.61
C ALA A 703 -16.06 -7.85 17.18
N TYR A 704 -16.15 -8.40 15.96
CA TYR A 704 -17.35 -9.10 15.51
C TYR A 704 -17.75 -10.24 16.46
N ASN A 705 -16.78 -11.04 16.94
CA ASN A 705 -17.02 -12.09 17.92
C ASN A 705 -17.42 -11.58 19.32
N ILE A 706 -17.07 -10.34 19.68
CA ILE A 706 -17.56 -9.71 20.91
C ILE A 706 -19.03 -9.29 20.74
N ALA A 707 -19.39 -8.78 19.56
CA ALA A 707 -20.72 -8.24 19.27
C ALA A 707 -21.78 -9.31 18.95
N ALA A 708 -21.36 -10.46 18.40
CA ALA A 708 -22.20 -11.61 18.08
C ALA A 708 -22.60 -12.41 19.33
#